data_AF-A0A7C3ECT6-F1
#
_entry.id   AF-A0A7C3ECT6-F1
#
_cell.length_a   1.000
_cell.length_b   1.000
_cell.length_c   1.000
_cell.angle_alpha   90.00
_cell.angle_beta   90.00
_cell.angle_gamma   90.00
#
_symmetry.space_group_name_H-M   'P 1'
#
loop_
_entity.id
_entity.type
_entity.pdbx_description
1 polymer ?
#
loop_
_entity_poly.entity_id
_entity_poly.type
_entity_poly.pdbx_seq_one_letter_code
_entity_poly.pdbx_strand_id
1 'polypeptide(L)'
;MKQKGWIYLLAALILLFLLQRGALILFGYSHISHPGIDEPVSGVLACDILDGQIRAPLFTYEYLNRSGDVLIEGLLLVPYFALVGRSICSTKVFALTSALITFLCWFMFIRKYQGVLAAVLFGLLFALPPPLFARQSLIGTISSHHMLNPLIAVQSLLLFKILKTRYNNALPVWTIVACGLFAGLGIYIFYTYLLFLGFCGIILLLFFPQILYIRTIVLIGCGFIIGFLPWLLRAVSTPAGGQYLGSILKNIGIDWWSFVQNFGFVLPHSFGYGYPSRAISLFSIGFVVFFLFSIAIIVEHCLRPVVSRSRAGKKGHSNLSISSLQGLFCALFPIFFFIGLALSPMRIMPFEYWPSIGLFATFGPSDVIRYRWLHILFPFYFAAIAIGVSVTLTSQHIKRFKRVLVIVPLIFFISCNVWKSFSLYSADDAGTIFLYKGYNYDQFAPKFLLGDFAPRDIIKAFSITENYPEENRGEAFKSFGTLLAEKVIRGVMSMDQMDAMFQKVPPQYRKDCVHGMVRLAQSSEQQFQALHKYLAGNYPTLLYENWGSCYLGYKYYGALVNQQILFNAMPASERWFYRNFLNKFKQEISDIHTGSSALLKEINATPSMYQADVVRGLGKLIGSEMLFDTMNTPDYPLDSNFGENFLTPLKEAFYQGIGGGFASTLCRFWRMQQLPENPDVPLYAQTLDLEWGRCVALMSRLPPGNMPAIKRGFKDELLARHLPAGIKRYVDIKLPFIELLDSI
;
A
#
# COMPACT_ATOMS: atom_id res chain seq x y z
N MET A 1 -28.98 -15.11 -29.86
CA MET A 1 -29.34 -15.59 -28.50
C MET A 1 -30.68 -15.00 -28.11
N LYS A 2 -31.65 -15.82 -27.64
CA LYS A 2 -32.89 -15.31 -27.02
C LYS A 2 -32.53 -14.31 -25.91
N GLN A 3 -33.37 -13.30 -25.68
CA GLN A 3 -33.12 -12.20 -24.74
C GLN A 3 -32.73 -12.64 -23.32
N LYS A 4 -33.04 -13.89 -22.92
CA LYS A 4 -32.66 -14.47 -21.62
C LYS A 4 -31.30 -15.18 -21.59
N GLY A 5 -30.74 -15.62 -22.73
CA GLY A 5 -29.56 -16.48 -22.76
C GLY A 5 -28.28 -15.84 -22.19
N TRP A 6 -28.12 -14.52 -22.32
CA TRP A 6 -26.94 -13.83 -21.80
C TRP A 6 -26.97 -13.68 -20.27
N ILE A 7 -28.14 -13.77 -19.63
CA ILE A 7 -28.28 -13.68 -18.17
C ILE A 7 -27.63 -14.90 -17.54
N TYR A 8 -27.90 -16.10 -18.07
CA TYR A 8 -27.26 -17.33 -17.60
C TYR A 8 -25.74 -17.31 -17.81
N LEU A 9 -25.27 -16.78 -18.94
CA LEU A 9 -23.84 -16.60 -19.17
C LEU A 9 -23.21 -15.62 -18.17
N LEU A 10 -23.87 -14.50 -17.90
CA LEU A 10 -23.40 -13.54 -16.89
C LEU A 10 -23.36 -14.19 -15.50
N ALA A 11 -24.39 -14.93 -15.11
CA ALA A 11 -24.42 -15.66 -13.85
C ALA A 11 -23.27 -16.68 -13.74
N ALA A 12 -23.00 -17.43 -14.80
CA ALA A 12 -21.86 -18.36 -14.85
C ALA A 12 -20.51 -17.64 -14.72
N LEU A 13 -20.35 -16.47 -15.36
CA LEU A 13 -19.14 -15.66 -15.25
C LEU A 13 -18.98 -15.04 -13.86
N ILE A 14 -20.07 -14.60 -13.21
CA ILE A 14 -20.07 -14.13 -11.82
C ILE A 14 -19.64 -15.28 -10.91
N LEU A 15 -20.21 -16.47 -11.08
CA LEU A 15 -19.86 -17.64 -10.29
C LEU A 15 -18.38 -18.00 -10.47
N LEU A 16 -17.89 -18.03 -11.71
CA LEU A 16 -16.48 -18.29 -12.00
C LEU A 16 -15.55 -17.25 -11.34
N PHE A 17 -15.91 -15.96 -11.43
CA PHE A 17 -15.18 -14.88 -10.77
C PHE A 17 -15.16 -15.05 -9.25
N LEU A 18 -16.33 -15.31 -8.63
CA LEU A 18 -16.45 -15.48 -7.18
C LEU A 18 -15.72 -16.73 -6.69
N LEU A 19 -15.77 -17.84 -7.43
CA LEU A 19 -15.03 -19.06 -7.09
C LEU A 19 -13.53 -18.83 -7.15
N GLN A 20 -13.03 -18.20 -8.21
CA GLN A 20 -11.60 -17.93 -8.34
C GLN A 20 -11.12 -16.97 -7.25
N ARG A 21 -11.84 -15.86 -7.01
CA ARG A 21 -11.45 -14.85 -6.03
C ARG A 21 -11.67 -15.31 -4.59
N GLY A 22 -12.76 -16.02 -4.33
CA GLY A 22 -13.01 -16.66 -3.04
C GLY A 22 -11.95 -17.70 -2.70
N ALA A 23 -11.52 -18.50 -3.69
CA ALA A 23 -10.40 -19.42 -3.50
C ALA A 23 -9.09 -18.68 -3.18
N LEU A 24 -8.79 -17.55 -3.84
CA LEU A 24 -7.63 -16.72 -3.48
C LEU A 24 -7.73 -16.14 -2.07
N ILE A 25 -8.92 -15.72 -1.64
CA ILE A 25 -9.16 -15.21 -0.28
C ILE A 25 -8.88 -16.30 0.78
N LEU A 26 -9.31 -17.53 0.51
CA LEU A 26 -9.22 -18.63 1.46
C LEU A 26 -7.87 -19.36 1.43
N PHE A 27 -7.26 -19.50 0.26
CA PHE A 27 -6.08 -20.33 0.04
C PHE A 27 -4.88 -19.56 -0.51
N GLY A 28 -4.98 -18.25 -0.76
CA GLY A 28 -3.89 -17.45 -1.31
C GLY A 28 -3.58 -16.22 -0.48
N TYR A 29 -3.87 -16.27 0.83
CA TYR A 29 -3.75 -15.14 1.75
C TYR A 29 -2.35 -14.50 1.70
N SER A 30 -1.29 -15.31 1.77
CA SER A 30 0.10 -14.85 1.69
C SER A 30 0.39 -14.07 0.40
N HIS A 31 -0.37 -14.27 -0.67
CA HIS A 31 -0.19 -13.57 -1.94
C HIS A 31 -1.03 -12.30 -2.07
N ILE A 32 -2.12 -12.18 -1.30
CA ILE A 32 -3.09 -11.08 -1.44
C ILE A 32 -3.15 -10.17 -0.23
N SER A 33 -2.47 -10.47 0.87
CA SER A 33 -2.42 -9.59 2.03
C SER A 33 -0.98 -9.42 2.50
N HIS A 34 -0.72 -8.24 3.05
CA HIS A 34 0.52 -7.97 3.76
C HIS A 34 0.14 -7.49 5.15
N PRO A 35 -0.06 -8.38 6.13
CA PRO A 35 -0.65 -8.04 7.42
C PRO A 35 0.09 -6.92 8.17
N GLY A 36 1.38 -6.73 7.89
CA GLY A 36 2.18 -5.65 8.45
C GLY A 36 1.99 -4.26 7.83
N ILE A 37 1.33 -4.13 6.67
CA ILE A 37 1.41 -2.92 5.82
C ILE A 37 0.07 -2.60 5.14
N ASP A 38 -0.27 -1.30 5.15
CA ASP A 38 -1.33 -0.59 4.43
C ASP A 38 -2.81 -0.98 4.62
N GLU A 39 -3.17 -2.26 4.64
CA GLU A 39 -4.60 -2.65 4.58
C GLU A 39 -5.38 -2.44 5.87
N PRO A 40 -4.82 -2.78 7.06
CA PRO A 40 -5.52 -2.55 8.32
C PRO A 40 -5.70 -1.06 8.64
N VAL A 41 -5.08 -0.14 7.91
CA VAL A 41 -5.23 1.29 8.17
C VAL A 41 -6.69 1.70 7.95
N SER A 42 -7.29 1.33 6.82
CA SER A 42 -8.65 1.75 6.48
C SER A 42 -9.72 1.28 7.50
N GLY A 43 -9.47 0.20 8.24
CA GLY A 43 -10.42 -0.31 9.24
C GLY A 43 -10.48 0.46 10.56
N VAL A 44 -9.55 1.38 10.84
CA VAL A 44 -9.52 2.12 12.12
C VAL A 44 -10.75 3.01 12.29
N LEU A 45 -11.15 3.74 11.25
CA LEU A 45 -12.38 4.55 11.30
C LEU A 45 -13.62 3.67 11.47
N ALA A 46 -13.67 2.52 10.79
CA ALA A 46 -14.78 1.60 10.92
C ALA A 46 -14.94 1.09 12.37
N CYS A 47 -13.83 0.79 13.05
CA CYS A 47 -13.84 0.40 14.46
C CYS A 47 -14.32 1.54 15.35
N ASP A 48 -13.76 2.74 15.18
CA ASP A 48 -14.13 3.91 16.00
C ASP A 48 -15.62 4.27 15.85
N ILE A 49 -16.19 4.13 14.65
CA ILE A 49 -17.64 4.32 14.41
C ILE A 49 -18.44 3.24 15.15
N LEU A 50 -18.07 1.97 15.02
CA LEU A 50 -18.78 0.85 15.67
C LEU A 50 -18.67 0.87 17.19
N ASP A 51 -17.56 1.40 17.73
CA ASP A 51 -17.35 1.60 19.17
C ASP A 51 -18.04 2.86 19.70
N GLY A 52 -18.56 3.73 18.84
CA GLY A 52 -19.10 5.02 19.23
C GLY A 52 -18.03 5.99 19.77
N GLN A 53 -16.76 5.76 19.42
CA GLN A 53 -15.60 6.47 19.94
C GLN A 53 -14.76 7.07 18.81
N ILE A 54 -15.27 8.13 18.18
CA ILE A 54 -14.49 8.91 17.21
C ILE A 54 -13.40 9.69 17.96
N ARG A 55 -12.16 9.22 17.85
CA ARG A 55 -10.99 9.72 18.63
C ARG A 55 -10.41 11.02 18.08
N ALA A 56 -10.57 11.28 16.78
CA ALA A 56 -10.01 12.44 16.10
C ALA A 56 -11.02 13.07 15.13
N PRO A 57 -10.81 14.31 14.67
CA PRO A 57 -11.61 14.88 13.58
C PRO A 57 -11.59 13.96 12.35
N LEU A 58 -12.70 13.89 11.60
CA LEU A 58 -12.89 12.91 10.52
C LEU A 58 -11.77 12.95 9.46
N PHE A 59 -11.31 14.13 9.05
CA PHE A 59 -10.23 14.26 8.07
C PHE A 59 -8.86 13.79 8.57
N THR A 60 -8.70 13.53 9.87
CA THR A 60 -7.48 12.92 10.43
C THR A 60 -7.38 11.43 10.09
N TYR A 61 -8.50 10.79 9.74
CA TYR A 61 -8.53 9.40 9.27
C TYR A 61 -8.09 9.28 7.80
N GLU A 62 -7.86 10.40 7.10
CA GLU A 62 -7.13 10.38 5.84
C GLU A 62 -5.66 10.04 6.11
N TYR A 63 -5.24 8.83 5.73
CA TYR A 63 -3.89 8.38 5.99
C TYR A 63 -2.85 9.18 5.21
N LEU A 64 -3.11 9.43 3.92
CA LEU A 64 -2.24 10.24 3.09
C LEU A 64 -2.85 11.61 2.85
N ASN A 65 -2.02 12.64 3.00
CA ASN A 65 -2.43 14.01 2.74
C ASN A 65 -2.79 14.28 1.26
N ARG A 66 -2.73 13.29 0.38
CA ARG A 66 -3.00 13.42 -1.07
C ARG A 66 -4.27 12.75 -1.55
N SER A 67 -4.95 11.98 -0.70
CA SER A 67 -6.08 11.15 -1.12
C SER A 67 -7.07 10.95 0.02
N GLY A 68 -8.36 11.06 -0.32
CA GLY A 68 -9.47 10.76 0.60
C GLY A 68 -9.89 9.29 0.60
N ASP A 69 -9.16 8.44 -0.10
CA ASP A 69 -9.45 7.02 -0.29
C ASP A 69 -9.60 6.25 1.01
N VAL A 70 -8.63 6.36 1.93
CA VAL A 70 -8.67 5.63 3.22
C VAL A 70 -9.86 6.06 4.08
N LEU A 71 -10.22 7.36 4.02
CA LEU A 71 -11.39 7.87 4.73
C LEU A 71 -12.69 7.27 4.18
N ILE A 72 -12.88 7.31 2.86
CA ILE A 72 -14.08 6.76 2.22
C ILE A 72 -14.12 5.24 2.40
N GLU A 73 -12.99 4.55 2.27
CA GLU A 73 -12.88 3.12 2.53
C GLU A 73 -13.29 2.77 3.96
N GLY A 74 -12.79 3.50 4.96
CA GLY A 74 -13.17 3.28 6.36
C GLY A 74 -14.66 3.46 6.64
N LEU A 75 -15.31 4.43 5.98
CA LEU A 75 -16.77 4.59 6.05
C LEU A 75 -17.50 3.41 5.39
N LEU A 76 -17.03 2.94 4.25
CA LEU A 76 -17.62 1.82 3.52
C LEU A 76 -17.38 0.46 4.19
N LEU A 77 -16.33 0.33 5.02
CA LEU A 77 -16.00 -0.87 5.77
C LEU A 77 -16.91 -1.10 6.99
N VAL A 78 -17.55 -0.06 7.54
CA VAL A 78 -18.46 -0.16 8.70
C VAL A 78 -19.46 -1.31 8.58
N PRO A 79 -20.28 -1.42 7.50
CA PRO A 79 -21.23 -2.53 7.37
C PRO A 79 -20.54 -3.90 7.28
N TYR A 80 -19.35 -4.00 6.67
CA TYR A 80 -18.63 -5.28 6.58
C TYR A 80 -18.09 -5.69 7.95
N PHE A 81 -17.58 -4.74 8.74
CA PHE A 81 -17.10 -5.02 10.09
C PHE A 81 -18.23 -5.42 11.03
N ALA A 82 -19.42 -4.83 10.85
CA ALA A 82 -20.61 -5.21 11.59
C ALA A 82 -21.12 -6.61 11.22
N LEU A 83 -21.04 -7.00 9.94
CA LEU A 83 -21.60 -8.27 9.44
C LEU A 83 -20.64 -9.46 9.54
N VAL A 84 -19.36 -9.26 9.24
CA VAL A 84 -18.34 -10.33 9.10
C VAL A 84 -17.30 -10.29 10.23
N GLY A 85 -17.28 -9.21 11.02
CA GLY A 85 -16.34 -9.00 12.13
C GLY A 85 -15.18 -8.06 11.76
N ARG A 86 -14.39 -7.64 12.75
CA ARG A 86 -13.32 -6.64 12.59
C ARG A 86 -12.00 -7.23 12.04
N SER A 87 -12.09 -8.11 11.05
CA SER A 87 -10.97 -8.90 10.51
C SER A 87 -10.51 -8.40 9.14
N ILE A 88 -9.32 -8.82 8.72
CA ILE A 88 -8.88 -8.62 7.33
C ILE A 88 -9.81 -9.35 6.35
N CYS A 89 -10.50 -10.42 6.75
CA CYS A 89 -11.52 -11.04 5.90
C CYS A 89 -12.58 -10.02 5.46
N SER A 90 -13.05 -9.16 6.34
CA SER A 90 -14.03 -8.11 6.02
C SER A 90 -13.49 -7.10 4.99
N THR A 91 -12.20 -6.73 5.09
CA THR A 91 -11.58 -5.84 4.10
C THR A 91 -11.45 -6.54 2.73
N LYS A 92 -11.18 -7.84 2.70
CA LYS A 92 -11.17 -8.64 1.47
C LYS A 92 -12.55 -8.82 0.85
N VAL A 93 -13.59 -9.01 1.65
CA VAL A 93 -14.97 -9.08 1.17
C VAL A 93 -15.40 -7.72 0.57
N PHE A 94 -14.98 -6.61 1.17
CA PHE A 94 -15.19 -5.28 0.58
C PHE A 94 -14.46 -5.12 -0.76
N ALA A 95 -13.18 -5.47 -0.84
CA ALA A 95 -12.41 -5.43 -2.09
C ALA A 95 -13.04 -6.33 -3.17
N LEU A 96 -13.47 -7.53 -2.81
CA LEU A 96 -14.19 -8.46 -3.69
C LEU A 96 -15.49 -7.83 -4.22
N THR A 97 -16.24 -7.14 -3.36
CA THR A 97 -17.47 -6.44 -3.75
C THR A 97 -17.16 -5.31 -4.72
N SER A 98 -16.12 -4.52 -4.47
CA SER A 98 -15.67 -3.47 -5.40
C SER A 98 -15.26 -4.04 -6.77
N ALA A 99 -14.52 -5.16 -6.77
CA ALA A 99 -14.12 -5.85 -7.98
C ALA A 99 -15.33 -6.45 -8.73
N LEU A 100 -16.33 -6.97 -8.02
CA LEU A 100 -17.58 -7.45 -8.61
C LEU A 100 -18.37 -6.30 -9.25
N ILE A 101 -18.52 -5.17 -8.55
CA ILE A 101 -19.18 -3.97 -9.11
C ILE A 101 -18.45 -3.51 -10.38
N THR A 102 -17.12 -3.46 -10.35
CA THR A 102 -16.28 -3.17 -11.52
C THR A 102 -16.60 -4.11 -12.66
N PHE A 103 -16.59 -5.43 -12.41
CA PHE A 103 -16.89 -6.45 -13.41
C PHE A 103 -18.27 -6.23 -14.04
N LEU A 104 -19.30 -6.03 -13.23
CA LEU A 104 -20.67 -5.82 -13.69
C LEU A 104 -20.81 -4.54 -14.52
N CYS A 105 -20.25 -3.42 -14.06
CA CYS A 105 -20.30 -2.14 -14.77
C CYS A 105 -19.60 -2.23 -16.13
N TRP A 106 -18.41 -2.82 -16.19
CA TRP A 106 -17.69 -3.01 -17.45
C TRP A 106 -18.37 -4.01 -18.39
N PHE A 107 -18.88 -5.12 -17.87
CA PHE A 107 -19.64 -6.08 -18.66
C PHE A 107 -20.87 -5.40 -19.30
N MET A 108 -21.63 -4.62 -18.52
CA MET A 108 -22.77 -3.85 -19.02
C MET A 108 -22.36 -2.80 -20.06
N PHE A 109 -21.24 -2.10 -19.82
CA PHE A 109 -20.69 -1.11 -20.74
C PHE A 109 -20.34 -1.74 -22.09
N ILE A 110 -19.53 -2.79 -22.08
CA ILE A 110 -19.11 -3.49 -23.30
C ILE A 110 -20.31 -4.12 -24.00
N ARG A 111 -21.22 -4.79 -23.27
CA ARG A 111 -22.41 -5.41 -23.86
C ARG A 111 -23.26 -4.39 -24.61
N LYS A 112 -23.46 -3.21 -24.01
CA LYS A 112 -24.34 -2.17 -24.54
C LYS A 112 -23.84 -1.59 -25.87
N TYR A 113 -22.53 -1.52 -26.09
CA TYR A 113 -21.93 -0.84 -27.24
C TYR A 113 -21.20 -1.77 -28.22
N GLN A 114 -20.78 -2.97 -27.81
CA GLN A 114 -20.01 -3.95 -28.61
C GLN A 114 -20.71 -5.29 -28.77
N GLY A 115 -21.83 -5.48 -28.07
CA GLY A 115 -22.62 -6.70 -28.12
C GLY A 115 -22.18 -7.76 -27.10
N VAL A 116 -22.94 -8.87 -27.08
CA VAL A 116 -22.82 -9.91 -26.05
C VAL A 116 -21.50 -10.68 -26.15
N LEU A 117 -21.00 -10.95 -27.36
CA LEU A 117 -19.76 -11.71 -27.55
C LEU A 117 -18.57 -11.00 -26.89
N ALA A 118 -18.35 -9.71 -27.18
CA ALA A 118 -17.30 -8.92 -26.55
C ALA A 118 -17.45 -8.87 -25.03
N ALA A 119 -18.68 -8.75 -24.51
CA ALA A 119 -18.91 -8.75 -23.06
C ALA A 119 -18.56 -10.09 -22.40
N VAL A 120 -18.91 -11.21 -23.03
CA VAL A 120 -18.56 -12.55 -22.54
C VAL A 120 -17.05 -12.77 -22.55
N LEU A 121 -16.37 -12.39 -23.65
CA LEU A 121 -14.91 -12.47 -23.75
C LEU A 121 -14.22 -11.60 -22.69
N PHE A 122 -14.70 -10.39 -22.46
CA PHE A 122 -14.25 -9.53 -21.37
C PHE A 122 -14.44 -10.21 -20.02
N GLY A 123 -15.62 -10.78 -19.77
CA GLY A 123 -15.90 -11.42 -18.49
C GLY A 123 -15.06 -12.67 -18.23
N LEU A 124 -14.74 -13.44 -19.27
CA LEU A 124 -13.78 -14.55 -19.15
C LEU A 124 -12.38 -14.04 -18.76
N LEU A 125 -11.88 -13.00 -19.43
CA LEU A 125 -10.58 -12.40 -19.11
C LEU A 125 -10.55 -11.75 -17.72
N PHE A 126 -11.67 -11.19 -17.26
CA PHE A 126 -11.76 -10.57 -15.94
C PHE A 126 -11.87 -11.61 -14.81
N ALA A 127 -12.65 -12.68 -15.03
CA ALA A 127 -12.83 -13.78 -14.09
C ALA A 127 -11.56 -14.66 -13.99
N LEU A 128 -10.88 -14.87 -15.11
CA LEU A 128 -9.62 -15.61 -15.23
C LEU A 128 -8.49 -14.70 -15.74
N PRO A 129 -8.08 -13.71 -14.95
CA PRO A 129 -7.12 -12.71 -15.39
C PRO A 129 -5.67 -13.16 -15.19
N PRO A 130 -4.70 -12.36 -15.68
CA PRO A 130 -3.31 -12.53 -15.31
C PRO A 130 -3.12 -12.49 -13.77
N PRO A 131 -2.14 -13.24 -13.23
CA PRO A 131 -2.00 -13.45 -11.78
C PRO A 131 -1.93 -12.17 -10.95
N LEU A 132 -1.25 -11.13 -11.46
CA LEU A 132 -1.11 -9.91 -10.68
C LEU A 132 -2.43 -9.16 -10.53
N PHE A 133 -3.27 -9.12 -11.57
CA PHE A 133 -4.59 -8.50 -11.45
C PHE A 133 -5.49 -9.28 -10.51
N ALA A 134 -5.39 -10.62 -10.53
CA ALA A 134 -6.12 -11.47 -9.59
C ALA A 134 -5.84 -11.06 -8.14
N ARG A 135 -4.55 -10.89 -7.81
CA ARG A 135 -4.09 -10.43 -6.50
C ARG A 135 -4.49 -8.98 -6.20
N GLN A 136 -4.21 -8.05 -7.10
CA GLN A 136 -4.49 -6.61 -6.92
C GLN A 136 -5.97 -6.30 -6.72
N SER A 137 -6.86 -7.04 -7.38
CA SER A 137 -8.31 -6.84 -7.21
C SER A 137 -8.84 -7.22 -5.82
N LEU A 138 -8.01 -7.86 -4.99
CA LEU A 138 -8.31 -8.24 -3.61
C LEU A 138 -7.48 -7.46 -2.59
N ILE A 139 -6.65 -6.51 -3.02
CA ILE A 139 -5.79 -5.73 -2.13
C ILE A 139 -6.48 -4.41 -1.77
N GLY A 140 -6.81 -4.27 -0.49
CA GLY A 140 -7.42 -3.08 0.09
C GLY A 140 -6.33 -2.21 0.71
N THR A 141 -5.48 -1.57 -0.10
CA THR A 141 -4.36 -0.76 0.41
C THR A 141 -4.69 0.73 0.43
N ILE A 142 -3.88 1.47 1.20
CA ILE A 142 -3.56 2.88 0.93
C ILE A 142 -3.30 3.08 -0.56
N SER A 143 -3.91 4.10 -1.17
CA SER A 143 -4.12 4.23 -2.62
C SER A 143 -5.16 3.24 -3.13
N SER A 144 -6.41 3.31 -2.64
CA SER A 144 -7.53 2.38 -2.89
C SER A 144 -7.95 2.35 -4.39
N HIS A 145 -7.03 1.95 -5.27
CA HIS A 145 -7.21 1.84 -6.71
C HIS A 145 -8.33 0.85 -7.07
N HIS A 146 -8.58 -0.12 -6.20
CA HIS A 146 -9.72 -1.02 -6.31
C HIS A 146 -11.07 -0.27 -6.23
N MET A 147 -11.14 0.88 -5.54
CA MET A 147 -12.32 1.77 -5.50
C MET A 147 -12.40 2.72 -6.70
N LEU A 148 -11.28 3.03 -7.36
CA LEU A 148 -11.30 3.83 -8.58
C LEU A 148 -11.90 3.07 -9.77
N ASN A 149 -11.66 1.76 -9.83
CA ASN A 149 -12.15 0.92 -10.91
C ASN A 149 -13.68 0.96 -11.13
N PRO A 150 -14.54 0.84 -10.10
CA PRO A 150 -15.97 1.01 -10.29
C PRO A 150 -16.33 2.46 -10.68
N LEU A 151 -15.63 3.47 -10.15
CA LEU A 151 -15.85 4.88 -10.52
C LEU A 151 -15.55 5.13 -12.00
N ILE A 152 -14.42 4.63 -12.50
CA ILE A 152 -14.03 4.70 -13.92
C ILE A 152 -15.10 4.02 -14.79
N ALA A 153 -15.62 2.87 -14.37
CA ALA A 153 -16.63 2.14 -15.11
C ALA A 153 -17.96 2.93 -15.19
N VAL A 154 -18.41 3.49 -14.06
CA VAL A 154 -19.62 4.33 -13.98
C VAL A 154 -19.45 5.62 -14.78
N GLN A 155 -18.32 6.30 -14.65
CA GLN A 155 -18.01 7.51 -15.42
C GLN A 155 -17.98 7.22 -16.93
N SER A 156 -17.41 6.09 -17.36
CA SER A 156 -17.42 5.66 -18.76
C SER A 156 -18.84 5.41 -19.28
N LEU A 157 -19.69 4.77 -18.47
CA LEU A 157 -21.11 4.55 -18.78
C LEU A 157 -21.88 5.88 -18.94
N LEU A 158 -21.66 6.83 -18.02
CA LEU A 158 -22.28 8.15 -18.06
C LEU A 158 -21.81 8.94 -19.28
N LEU A 159 -20.49 8.99 -19.51
CA LEU A 159 -19.89 9.62 -20.68
C LEU A 159 -20.51 9.11 -21.98
N PHE A 160 -20.56 7.79 -22.18
CA PHE A 160 -21.11 7.22 -23.40
C PHE A 160 -22.64 7.31 -23.48
N LYS A 161 -23.34 7.52 -22.37
CA LYS A 161 -24.77 7.87 -22.37
C LYS A 161 -24.97 9.30 -22.88
N ILE A 162 -24.12 10.24 -22.46
CA ILE A 162 -24.10 11.62 -22.96
C ILE A 162 -23.83 11.62 -24.47
N LEU A 163 -22.74 10.97 -24.90
CA LEU A 163 -22.33 10.90 -26.31
C LEU A 163 -23.39 10.25 -27.21
N LYS A 164 -24.10 9.22 -26.73
CA LYS A 164 -25.18 8.55 -27.49
C LYS A 164 -26.40 9.46 -27.70
N THR A 165 -26.69 10.32 -26.72
CA THR A 165 -27.93 11.13 -26.71
C THR A 165 -27.90 12.28 -27.72
N ARG A 166 -26.74 12.54 -28.35
CA ARG A 166 -26.55 13.43 -29.52
C ARG A 166 -27.58 13.25 -30.64
N TYR A 167 -28.21 12.07 -30.72
CA TYR A 167 -28.94 11.68 -31.92
C TYR A 167 -30.46 11.68 -31.85
N ASN A 168 -31.15 11.67 -30.68
CA ASN A 168 -32.62 11.52 -30.70
C ASN A 168 -33.43 11.77 -29.40
N ASN A 169 -32.87 12.22 -28.26
CA ASN A 169 -33.66 12.39 -27.02
C ASN A 169 -33.15 13.51 -26.10
N ALA A 170 -34.01 14.01 -25.20
CA ALA A 170 -33.59 14.87 -24.10
C ALA A 170 -32.69 14.08 -23.13
N LEU A 171 -31.46 14.54 -22.92
CA LEU A 171 -30.55 13.95 -21.94
C LEU A 171 -31.05 14.26 -20.52
N PRO A 172 -31.27 13.26 -19.65
CA PRO A 172 -31.70 13.53 -18.29
C PRO A 172 -30.66 14.36 -17.54
N VAL A 173 -31.09 15.47 -16.94
CA VAL A 173 -30.22 16.40 -16.20
C VAL A 173 -29.35 15.68 -15.17
N TRP A 174 -29.92 14.71 -14.45
CA TRP A 174 -29.20 13.93 -13.45
C TRP A 174 -28.00 13.16 -14.03
N THR A 175 -28.03 12.75 -15.30
CA THR A 175 -26.90 12.04 -15.93
C THR A 175 -25.70 12.98 -16.11
N ILE A 176 -25.95 14.25 -16.43
CA ILE A 176 -24.93 15.29 -16.57
C ILE A 176 -24.35 15.65 -15.21
N VAL A 177 -25.22 15.88 -14.22
CA VAL A 177 -24.80 16.19 -12.84
C VAL A 177 -24.02 15.03 -12.23
N ALA A 178 -24.49 13.78 -12.38
CA ALA A 178 -23.76 12.60 -11.91
C ALA A 178 -22.39 12.47 -12.57
N CYS A 179 -22.27 12.77 -13.87
CA CYS A 179 -20.99 12.77 -14.59
C CYS A 179 -19.99 13.78 -13.99
N GLY A 180 -20.47 14.94 -13.53
CA GLY A 180 -19.66 15.89 -12.77
C GLY A 180 -19.32 15.37 -11.38
N LEU A 181 -20.30 14.84 -10.65
CA LEU A 181 -20.14 14.32 -9.28
C LEU A 181 -19.08 13.23 -9.19
N PHE A 182 -19.13 12.23 -10.06
CA PHE A 182 -18.13 11.17 -10.10
C PHE A 182 -16.76 11.67 -10.57
N ALA A 183 -16.71 12.75 -11.36
CA ALA A 183 -15.46 13.41 -11.70
C ALA A 183 -14.80 14.08 -10.48
N GLY A 184 -15.55 14.89 -9.73
CA GLY A 184 -15.05 15.53 -8.51
C GLY A 184 -14.67 14.53 -7.42
N LEU A 185 -15.56 13.55 -7.18
CA LEU A 185 -15.33 12.51 -6.18
C LEU A 185 -14.13 11.62 -6.51
N GLY A 186 -13.98 11.25 -7.79
CA GLY A 186 -12.85 10.44 -8.23
C GLY A 186 -11.50 11.12 -8.03
N ILE A 187 -11.41 12.45 -8.24
CA ILE A 187 -10.19 13.22 -7.95
C ILE A 187 -9.91 13.26 -6.45
N TYR A 188 -10.93 13.49 -5.63
CA TYR A 188 -10.78 13.52 -4.17
C TYR A 188 -10.28 12.16 -3.63
N ILE A 189 -10.90 11.07 -4.08
CA ILE A 189 -10.48 9.71 -3.70
C ILE A 189 -9.04 9.50 -4.13
N PHE A 190 -8.69 9.77 -5.39
CA PHE A 190 -7.31 9.61 -5.82
C PHE A 190 -6.95 10.44 -7.06
N TYR A 191 -5.83 11.17 -6.96
CA TYR A 191 -5.40 12.13 -7.99
C TYR A 191 -5.10 11.50 -9.37
N THR A 192 -4.70 10.23 -9.47
CA THR A 192 -4.45 9.62 -10.80
C THR A 192 -5.72 9.51 -11.65
N TYR A 193 -6.90 9.68 -11.03
CA TYR A 193 -8.17 9.82 -11.73
C TYR A 193 -8.20 11.04 -12.68
N LEU A 194 -7.34 12.05 -12.45
CA LEU A 194 -7.16 13.19 -13.36
C LEU A 194 -6.74 12.77 -14.77
N LEU A 195 -5.90 11.73 -14.90
CA LEU A 195 -5.49 11.22 -16.22
C LEU A 195 -6.70 10.67 -16.99
N PHE A 196 -7.55 9.92 -16.29
CA PHE A 196 -8.78 9.40 -16.88
C PHE A 196 -9.78 10.51 -17.25
N LEU A 197 -9.94 11.53 -16.40
CA LEU A 197 -10.79 12.67 -16.70
C LEU A 197 -10.26 13.54 -17.84
N GLY A 198 -8.95 13.75 -17.92
CA GLY A 198 -8.30 14.43 -19.04
C GLY A 198 -8.59 13.72 -20.36
N PHE A 199 -8.46 12.39 -20.38
CA PHE A 199 -8.83 11.59 -21.54
C PHE A 199 -10.32 11.70 -21.89
N CYS A 200 -11.21 11.62 -20.89
CA CYS A 200 -12.65 11.81 -21.10
C CYS A 200 -12.96 13.21 -21.67
N GLY A 201 -12.30 14.26 -21.17
CA GLY A 201 -12.43 15.63 -21.63
C GLY A 201 -12.02 15.79 -23.09
N ILE A 202 -10.89 15.21 -23.50
CA ILE A 202 -10.44 15.20 -24.91
C ILE A 202 -11.49 14.53 -25.81
N ILE A 203 -12.00 13.36 -25.41
CA ILE A 203 -13.03 12.64 -26.16
C ILE A 203 -14.33 13.46 -26.26
N LEU A 204 -14.76 14.09 -25.17
CA LEU A 204 -15.92 14.98 -25.17
C LEU A 204 -15.74 16.16 -26.11
N LEU A 205 -14.59 16.85 -26.06
CA LEU A 205 -14.29 18.00 -26.91
C LEU A 205 -14.25 17.62 -28.40
N LEU A 206 -13.60 16.50 -28.74
CA LEU A 206 -13.45 16.06 -30.13
C LEU A 206 -14.75 15.54 -30.75
N PHE A 207 -15.60 14.85 -29.97
CA PHE A 207 -16.76 14.12 -30.50
C PHE A 207 -18.11 14.70 -30.10
N PHE A 208 -18.15 15.65 -29.17
CA PHE A 208 -19.36 16.31 -28.72
C PHE A 208 -19.13 17.79 -28.39
N PRO A 209 -18.81 18.64 -29.38
CA PRO A 209 -18.52 20.07 -29.16
C PRO A 209 -19.71 20.82 -28.56
N GLN A 210 -20.92 20.29 -28.69
CA GLN A 210 -22.13 20.76 -28.00
C GLN A 210 -22.01 20.74 -26.47
N ILE A 211 -21.05 20.02 -25.89
CA ILE A 211 -20.76 20.12 -24.46
C ILE A 211 -20.37 21.54 -24.03
N LEU A 212 -19.90 22.35 -24.98
CA LEU A 212 -19.58 23.75 -24.77
C LEU A 212 -20.83 24.63 -24.56
N TYR A 213 -22.04 24.09 -24.69
CA TYR A 213 -23.23 24.81 -24.24
C TYR A 213 -23.13 25.09 -22.74
N ILE A 214 -23.26 26.37 -22.38
CA ILE A 214 -23.11 26.86 -21.00
C ILE A 214 -23.95 26.05 -20.00
N ARG A 215 -25.17 25.64 -20.37
CA ARG A 215 -26.04 24.82 -19.52
C ARG A 215 -25.39 23.48 -19.14
N THR A 216 -24.77 22.79 -20.09
CA THR A 216 -24.11 21.50 -19.84
C THR A 216 -22.88 21.70 -18.98
N ILE A 217 -22.06 22.72 -19.28
CA ILE A 217 -20.88 23.07 -18.47
C ILE A 217 -21.29 23.36 -17.02
N VAL A 218 -22.32 24.19 -16.82
CA VAL A 218 -22.83 24.54 -15.49
C VAL A 218 -23.30 23.29 -14.75
N LEU A 219 -24.07 22.41 -15.38
CA LEU A 219 -24.56 21.18 -14.73
C LEU A 219 -23.44 20.20 -14.37
N ILE A 220 -22.44 20.02 -15.25
CA ILE A 220 -21.25 19.23 -14.93
C ILE A 220 -20.47 19.90 -13.80
N GLY A 221 -20.29 21.22 -13.85
CA GLY A 221 -19.60 22.00 -12.83
C GLY A 221 -20.26 21.89 -11.46
N CYS A 222 -21.59 22.00 -11.38
CA CYS A 222 -22.35 21.79 -10.14
C CYS A 222 -22.12 20.39 -9.57
N GLY A 223 -22.25 19.36 -10.40
CA GLY A 223 -21.95 17.99 -9.97
C GLY A 223 -20.52 17.86 -9.46
N PHE A 224 -19.55 18.40 -10.21
CA PHE A 224 -18.14 18.37 -9.86
C PHE A 224 -17.86 19.02 -8.51
N ILE A 225 -18.39 20.21 -8.26
CA ILE A 225 -18.21 20.90 -6.98
C ILE A 225 -18.77 20.06 -5.82
N ILE A 226 -19.93 19.43 -6.00
CA ILE A 226 -20.51 18.54 -4.98
C ILE A 226 -19.60 17.33 -4.72
N GLY A 227 -19.12 16.67 -5.78
CA GLY A 227 -18.22 15.52 -5.65
C GLY A 227 -16.84 15.89 -5.07
N PHE A 228 -16.36 17.10 -5.36
CA PHE A 228 -15.07 17.62 -4.92
C PHE A 228 -15.14 18.34 -3.56
N LEU A 229 -16.34 18.50 -3.00
CA LEU A 229 -16.58 19.19 -1.73
C LEU A 229 -15.72 18.66 -0.57
N PRO A 230 -15.52 17.34 -0.37
CA PRO A 230 -14.65 16.85 0.70
C PRO A 230 -13.22 17.40 0.60
N TRP A 231 -12.68 17.50 -0.61
CA TRP A 231 -11.36 18.09 -0.84
C TRP A 231 -11.34 19.59 -0.49
N LEU A 232 -12.37 20.34 -0.91
CA LEU A 232 -12.50 21.77 -0.60
C LEU A 232 -12.58 22.02 0.91
N LEU A 233 -13.41 21.25 1.61
CA LEU A 233 -13.53 21.33 3.07
C LEU A 233 -12.19 21.06 3.75
N ARG A 234 -11.47 20.04 3.28
CA ARG A 234 -10.13 19.73 3.78
C ARG A 234 -9.11 20.83 3.50
N ALA A 235 -9.10 21.38 2.29
CA ALA A 235 -8.17 22.44 1.88
C ALA A 235 -8.38 23.73 2.68
N VAL A 236 -9.62 24.05 3.05
CA VAL A 236 -9.93 25.17 3.94
C VAL A 236 -9.56 24.85 5.39
N SER A 237 -9.68 23.59 5.80
CA SER A 237 -9.40 23.17 7.18
C SER A 237 -7.91 23.05 7.52
N THR A 238 -7.02 22.91 6.52
CA THR A 238 -5.58 22.71 6.75
C THR A 238 -4.68 23.44 5.75
N PRO A 239 -3.57 24.07 6.20
CA PRO A 239 -2.57 24.67 5.30
C PRO A 239 -1.99 23.67 4.29
N ALA A 240 -1.83 22.40 4.69
CA ALA A 240 -1.26 21.34 3.85
C ALA A 240 -2.18 20.96 2.67
N GLY A 241 -3.50 21.06 2.83
CA GLY A 241 -4.47 20.69 1.79
C GLY A 241 -4.34 21.53 0.51
N GLY A 242 -3.99 22.81 0.64
CA GLY A 242 -3.82 23.71 -0.51
C GLY A 242 -2.51 23.53 -1.30
N GLN A 243 -1.46 22.99 -0.67
CA GLN A 243 -0.12 22.90 -1.30
C GLN A 243 0.01 21.73 -2.28
N TYR A 244 -0.81 20.69 -2.12
CA TYR A 244 -0.66 19.45 -2.89
C TYR A 244 -0.88 19.62 -4.39
N LEU A 245 -1.93 20.34 -4.80
CA LEU A 245 -2.21 20.62 -6.22
C LEU A 245 -1.07 21.45 -6.85
N GLY A 246 -0.52 22.39 -6.08
CA GLY A 246 0.66 23.17 -6.49
C GLY A 246 1.88 22.30 -6.73
N SER A 247 2.13 21.29 -5.90
CA SER A 247 3.26 20.36 -6.06
C SER A 247 3.15 19.45 -7.29
N ILE A 248 1.92 19.06 -7.69
CA ILE A 248 1.71 18.32 -8.94
C ILE A 248 2.05 19.20 -10.15
N LEU A 249 1.58 20.45 -10.15
CA LEU A 249 1.76 21.38 -11.27
C LEU A 249 3.21 21.85 -11.42
N LYS A 250 3.91 22.11 -10.30
CA LYS A 250 5.29 22.65 -10.29
C LYS A 250 6.33 21.74 -10.92
N ASN A 251 6.02 20.45 -11.04
CA ASN A 251 7.00 19.44 -11.41
C ASN A 251 6.68 18.78 -12.77
N ILE A 252 5.72 19.29 -13.55
CA ILE A 252 5.42 18.72 -14.88
C ILE A 252 6.66 18.79 -15.79
N GLY A 253 7.11 17.64 -16.27
CA GLY A 253 8.28 17.50 -17.12
C GLY A 253 8.22 16.21 -17.93
N ILE A 254 8.77 16.22 -19.15
CA ILE A 254 8.76 15.04 -20.02
C ILE A 254 9.99 14.20 -19.73
N ASP A 255 9.78 12.99 -19.20
CA ASP A 255 10.81 11.96 -19.07
C ASP A 255 10.46 10.79 -20.00
N TRP A 256 10.97 10.85 -21.24
CA TRP A 256 10.80 9.78 -22.22
C TRP A 256 11.40 8.45 -21.77
N TRP A 257 12.43 8.47 -20.91
CA TRP A 257 12.97 7.24 -20.35
C TRP A 257 11.96 6.59 -19.41
N SER A 258 11.27 7.38 -18.58
CA SER A 258 10.15 6.88 -17.77
C SER A 258 9.04 6.27 -18.63
N PHE A 259 8.74 6.80 -19.82
CA PHE A 259 7.81 6.15 -20.76
C PHE A 259 8.32 4.76 -21.16
N VAL A 260 9.56 4.67 -21.65
CA VAL A 260 10.18 3.41 -22.10
C VAL A 260 10.26 2.40 -20.95
N GLN A 261 10.63 2.85 -19.76
CA GLN A 261 10.68 2.01 -18.56
C GLN A 261 9.30 1.45 -18.22
N ASN A 262 8.28 2.32 -18.18
CA ASN A 262 6.93 1.92 -17.81
C ASN A 262 6.27 1.02 -18.87
N PHE A 263 6.41 1.35 -20.14
CA PHE A 263 5.80 0.59 -21.21
C PHE A 263 6.58 -0.69 -21.55
N GLY A 264 7.91 -0.63 -21.59
CA GLY A 264 8.78 -1.72 -21.99
C GLY A 264 9.06 -2.75 -20.90
N PHE A 265 9.07 -2.34 -19.63
CA PHE A 265 9.45 -3.24 -18.52
C PHE A 265 8.33 -3.40 -17.50
N VAL A 266 7.75 -2.29 -17.02
CA VAL A 266 6.72 -2.34 -15.97
C VAL A 266 5.44 -2.98 -16.49
N LEU A 267 4.98 -2.63 -17.70
CA LEU A 267 3.75 -3.19 -18.27
C LEU A 267 3.83 -4.73 -18.43
N PRO A 268 4.83 -5.32 -19.12
CA PRO A 268 4.95 -6.78 -19.18
C PRO A 268 5.04 -7.43 -17.79
N HIS A 269 5.84 -6.85 -16.89
CA HIS A 269 5.99 -7.40 -15.55
C HIS A 269 4.68 -7.33 -14.75
N SER A 270 3.86 -6.30 -14.99
CA SER A 270 2.59 -6.11 -14.29
C SER A 270 1.55 -7.20 -14.57
N PHE A 271 1.73 -8.07 -15.58
CA PHE A 271 0.84 -9.23 -15.73
C PHE A 271 1.13 -10.34 -14.72
N GLY A 272 2.34 -10.38 -14.13
CA GLY A 272 2.70 -11.33 -13.08
C GLY A 272 3.01 -12.75 -13.55
N TYR A 273 3.12 -13.03 -14.84
CA TYR A 273 3.42 -14.38 -15.35
C TYR A 273 4.83 -14.88 -14.95
N GLY A 274 5.76 -13.95 -14.68
CA GLY A 274 7.11 -14.25 -14.19
C GLY A 274 7.19 -14.56 -12.70
N TYR A 275 6.09 -14.43 -11.95
CA TYR A 275 6.07 -14.76 -10.53
C TYR A 275 6.28 -16.28 -10.32
N PRO A 276 7.13 -16.70 -9.35
CA PRO A 276 7.87 -15.88 -8.37
C PRO A 276 9.27 -15.43 -8.82
N SER A 277 9.77 -15.84 -9.99
CA SER A 277 11.13 -15.57 -10.48
C SER A 277 11.48 -14.08 -10.70
N ARG A 278 10.50 -13.17 -10.68
CA ARG A 278 10.63 -11.71 -10.87
C ARG A 278 11.20 -11.27 -12.23
N ALA A 279 11.52 -12.20 -13.12
CA ALA A 279 11.92 -11.90 -14.48
C ALA A 279 10.69 -11.57 -15.35
N ILE A 280 10.88 -10.74 -16.38
CA ILE A 280 9.88 -10.57 -17.42
C ILE A 280 9.79 -11.89 -18.20
N SER A 281 8.70 -12.62 -18.00
CA SER A 281 8.47 -13.88 -18.71
C SER A 281 8.16 -13.65 -20.20
N LEU A 282 8.47 -14.64 -21.04
CA LEU A 282 8.03 -14.66 -22.44
C LEU A 282 6.50 -14.59 -22.56
N PHE A 283 5.76 -15.14 -21.60
CA PHE A 283 4.28 -15.05 -21.56
C PHE A 283 3.80 -13.61 -21.36
N SER A 284 4.48 -12.83 -20.50
CA SER A 284 4.20 -11.40 -20.32
C SER A 284 4.38 -10.62 -21.61
N ILE A 285 5.49 -10.84 -22.31
CA ILE A 285 5.77 -10.17 -23.60
C ILE A 285 4.72 -10.59 -24.64
N GLY A 286 4.43 -11.89 -24.73
CA GLY A 286 3.39 -12.40 -25.62
C GLY A 286 2.02 -11.79 -25.35
N PHE A 287 1.65 -11.58 -24.09
CA PHE A 287 0.39 -10.96 -23.71
C PHE A 287 0.32 -9.49 -24.16
N VAL A 288 1.42 -8.74 -24.02
CA VAL A 288 1.53 -7.36 -24.56
C VAL A 288 1.37 -7.34 -26.07
N VAL A 289 2.06 -8.24 -26.78
CA VAL A 289 1.94 -8.34 -28.25
C VAL A 289 0.49 -8.65 -28.66
N PHE A 290 -0.17 -9.57 -27.95
CA PHE A 290 -1.57 -9.90 -28.22
C PHE A 290 -2.53 -8.73 -27.95
N PHE A 291 -2.29 -7.98 -26.89
CA PHE A 291 -3.00 -6.74 -26.58
C PHE A 291 -2.82 -5.69 -27.68
N LEU A 292 -1.59 -5.42 -28.11
CA LEU A 292 -1.29 -4.45 -29.18
C LEU A 292 -1.89 -4.87 -30.52
N PHE A 293 -1.85 -6.17 -30.83
CA PHE A 293 -2.50 -6.72 -32.02
C PHE A 293 -4.02 -6.49 -32.00
N SER A 294 -4.65 -6.67 -30.84
CA SER A 294 -6.09 -6.39 -30.65
C SER A 294 -6.42 -4.91 -30.85
N ILE A 295 -5.57 -4.00 -30.36
CA ILE A 295 -5.68 -2.56 -30.62
C ILE A 295 -5.60 -2.27 -32.12
N ALA A 296 -4.62 -2.85 -32.81
CA ALA A 296 -4.45 -2.64 -34.25
C ALA A 296 -5.70 -3.04 -35.04
N ILE A 297 -6.35 -4.16 -34.66
CA ILE A 297 -7.61 -4.61 -35.25
C ILE A 297 -8.75 -3.61 -35.00
N ILE A 298 -8.86 -3.09 -33.78
CA ILE A 298 -9.88 -2.08 -33.44
C ILE A 298 -9.67 -0.82 -34.29
N VAL A 299 -8.43 -0.32 -34.37
CA VAL A 299 -8.08 0.87 -35.14
C VAL A 299 -8.37 0.64 -36.63
N GLU A 300 -7.93 -0.49 -37.20
CA GLU A 300 -8.21 -0.88 -38.59
C GLU A 300 -9.73 -0.88 -38.86
N HIS A 301 -10.51 -1.52 -37.98
CA HIS A 301 -11.97 -1.60 -38.10
C HIS A 301 -12.64 -0.22 -38.02
N CYS A 302 -12.19 0.65 -37.13
CA CYS A 302 -12.77 1.98 -36.95
C CYS A 302 -12.39 2.95 -38.08
N LEU A 303 -11.18 2.84 -38.64
CA LEU A 303 -10.70 3.72 -39.72
C LEU A 303 -11.19 3.28 -41.10
N ARG A 304 -11.52 2.00 -41.32
CA ARG A 304 -11.94 1.48 -42.63
C ARG A 304 -13.10 2.27 -43.28
N PRO A 305 -14.20 2.62 -42.57
CA PRO A 305 -15.28 3.42 -43.16
C PRO A 305 -14.87 4.85 -43.50
N VAL A 306 -13.92 5.42 -42.74
CA VAL A 306 -13.39 6.77 -42.96
C VAL A 306 -12.54 6.78 -44.24
N VAL A 307 -11.62 5.82 -44.35
CA VAL A 307 -10.74 5.66 -45.53
C VAL A 307 -11.55 5.34 -46.79
N SER A 308 -12.55 4.45 -46.71
CA SER A 308 -13.38 4.10 -47.87
C SER A 308 -14.20 5.29 -48.38
N ARG A 309 -14.70 6.16 -47.49
CA ARG A 309 -15.43 7.38 -47.87
C ARG A 309 -14.50 8.44 -48.47
N SER A 310 -13.31 8.62 -47.89
CA SER A 310 -12.30 9.52 -48.42
C SER A 310 -11.91 9.14 -49.85
N ARG A 311 -11.67 7.84 -50.11
CA ARG A 311 -11.41 7.32 -51.46
C ARG A 311 -12.59 7.50 -52.42
N ALA A 312 -13.83 7.49 -51.92
CA ALA A 312 -15.03 7.72 -52.72
C ALA A 312 -15.32 9.22 -52.98
N GLY A 313 -14.41 10.13 -52.61
CA GLY A 313 -14.56 11.58 -52.83
C GLY A 313 -15.69 12.24 -52.03
N LYS A 314 -16.31 11.53 -51.09
CA LYS A 314 -17.43 12.07 -50.30
C LYS A 314 -16.92 12.98 -49.20
N LYS A 315 -16.94 14.30 -49.44
CA LYS A 315 -16.71 15.35 -48.43
C LYS A 315 -17.89 15.40 -47.45
N GLY A 316 -17.85 14.57 -46.41
CA GLY A 316 -18.79 14.63 -45.30
C GLY A 316 -18.09 14.24 -44.01
N HIS A 317 -18.41 14.89 -42.89
CA HIS A 317 -17.88 14.51 -41.59
C HIS A 317 -18.22 13.04 -41.31
N SER A 318 -17.22 12.17 -41.29
CA SER A 318 -17.40 10.76 -40.95
C SER A 318 -17.69 10.67 -39.46
N ASN A 319 -18.97 10.71 -39.10
CA ASN A 319 -19.38 10.42 -37.73
C ASN A 319 -19.02 8.96 -37.44
N LEU A 320 -17.99 8.76 -36.62
CA LEU A 320 -17.68 7.45 -36.05
C LEU A 320 -18.92 6.94 -35.32
N SER A 321 -19.24 5.66 -35.50
CA SER A 321 -20.32 5.05 -34.73
C SER A 321 -19.98 5.08 -33.24
N ILE A 322 -20.99 5.15 -32.36
CA ILE A 322 -20.75 5.14 -30.91
C ILE A 322 -20.00 3.87 -30.45
N SER A 323 -20.20 2.75 -31.16
CA SER A 323 -19.47 1.50 -30.95
C SER A 323 -18.00 1.65 -31.33
N SER A 324 -17.70 2.21 -32.52
CA SER A 324 -16.33 2.48 -32.95
C SER A 324 -15.60 3.43 -31.99
N LEU A 325 -16.28 4.49 -31.55
CA LEU A 325 -15.73 5.44 -30.57
C LEU A 325 -15.43 4.76 -29.23
N GLN A 326 -16.30 3.87 -28.76
CA GLN A 326 -16.08 3.12 -27.52
C GLN A 326 -14.93 2.12 -27.65
N GLY A 327 -14.77 1.48 -28.81
CA GLY A 327 -13.62 0.64 -29.11
C GLY A 327 -12.30 1.42 -29.05
N LEU A 328 -12.25 2.58 -29.72
CA LEU A 328 -11.08 3.48 -29.68
C LEU A 328 -10.81 4.01 -28.28
N PHE A 329 -11.85 4.37 -27.51
CA PHE A 329 -11.73 4.79 -26.12
C PHE A 329 -11.03 3.72 -25.28
N CYS A 330 -11.45 2.45 -25.40
CA CYS A 330 -10.86 1.35 -24.65
C CYS A 330 -9.40 1.08 -25.08
N ALA A 331 -9.11 1.21 -26.39
CA ALA A 331 -7.79 0.95 -26.96
C ALA A 331 -6.77 2.06 -26.64
N LEU A 332 -7.19 3.32 -26.64
CA LEU A 332 -6.29 4.47 -26.54
C LEU A 332 -6.04 4.93 -25.11
N PHE A 333 -6.96 4.67 -24.17
CA PHE A 333 -6.78 5.10 -22.78
C PHE A 333 -5.48 4.59 -22.15
N PRO A 334 -5.09 3.31 -22.27
CA PRO A 334 -3.84 2.85 -21.66
C PRO A 334 -2.60 3.55 -22.24
N ILE A 335 -2.59 3.84 -23.55
CA ILE A 335 -1.52 4.59 -24.20
C ILE A 335 -1.48 6.02 -23.65
N PHE A 336 -2.63 6.68 -23.58
CA PHE A 336 -2.76 8.01 -22.98
C PHE A 336 -2.28 8.04 -21.53
N PHE A 337 -2.62 7.02 -20.75
CA PHE A 337 -2.20 6.91 -19.36
C PHE A 337 -0.68 6.81 -19.22
N PHE A 338 -0.01 5.97 -20.02
CA PHE A 338 1.46 5.89 -20.01
C PHE A 338 2.13 7.18 -20.49
N ILE A 339 1.56 7.87 -21.47
CA ILE A 339 2.02 9.21 -21.87
C ILE A 339 1.87 10.18 -20.70
N GLY A 340 0.71 10.19 -20.04
CA GLY A 340 0.47 11.03 -18.86
C GLY A 340 1.43 10.76 -17.71
N LEU A 341 1.83 9.50 -17.49
CA LEU A 341 2.87 9.15 -16.52
C LEU A 341 4.26 9.61 -16.96
N ALA A 342 4.58 9.57 -18.25
CA ALA A 342 5.86 10.09 -18.77
C ALA A 342 5.97 11.62 -18.68
N LEU A 343 4.83 12.32 -18.64
CA LEU A 343 4.74 13.75 -18.35
C LEU A 343 4.75 14.06 -16.84
N SER A 344 4.59 13.02 -16.02
CA SER A 344 4.55 13.17 -14.57
C SER A 344 5.98 13.22 -14.02
N PRO A 345 6.27 14.15 -13.10
CA PRO A 345 7.53 14.19 -12.36
C PRO A 345 7.76 13.01 -11.45
N MET A 346 6.72 12.21 -11.20
CA MET A 346 6.84 11.00 -10.40
C MET A 346 7.71 10.02 -11.18
N ARG A 347 9.03 10.18 -11.07
CA ARG A 347 9.97 9.12 -11.34
C ARG A 347 9.49 7.98 -10.48
N ILE A 348 8.97 6.93 -11.11
CA ILE A 348 8.66 5.70 -10.40
C ILE A 348 10.04 5.10 -10.08
N MET A 349 10.69 5.66 -9.07
CA MET A 349 11.90 5.07 -8.52
C MET A 349 11.43 3.73 -7.98
N PRO A 350 12.06 2.63 -8.39
CA PRO A 350 11.63 1.30 -7.96
C PRO A 350 11.59 1.11 -6.43
N PHE A 351 12.11 2.07 -5.66
CA PHE A 351 12.30 2.06 -4.21
C PHE A 351 11.75 3.30 -3.47
N GLU A 352 10.98 4.19 -4.11
CA GLU A 352 10.50 5.43 -3.44
C GLU A 352 9.48 5.20 -2.31
N TYR A 353 8.97 3.97 -2.16
CA TYR A 353 8.04 3.63 -1.09
C TYR A 353 8.78 3.13 0.16
N TRP A 354 9.04 4.11 1.05
CA TRP A 354 9.37 3.99 2.47
C TRP A 354 10.77 3.50 2.89
N PRO A 355 11.57 4.37 3.55
CA PRO A 355 12.74 3.95 4.33
C PRO A 355 12.40 3.13 5.59
N SER A 356 11.15 3.23 6.09
CA SER A 356 10.74 2.62 7.38
C SER A 356 10.21 1.19 7.28
N ILE A 357 10.11 0.62 6.07
CA ILE A 357 9.82 -0.81 5.85
C ILE A 357 11.14 -1.58 5.63
N GLY A 358 12.27 -0.93 5.89
CA GLY A 358 13.58 -1.36 5.44
C GLY A 358 13.72 -1.09 3.94
N LEU A 359 14.92 -0.71 3.53
CA LEU A 359 15.41 -0.60 2.15
C LEU A 359 15.19 -1.90 1.29
N PHE A 360 14.50 -2.90 1.83
CA PHE A 360 14.79 -4.32 1.71
C PHE A 360 13.57 -5.23 1.70
N ALA A 361 12.35 -4.67 1.77
CA ALA A 361 11.12 -5.40 1.46
C ALA A 361 10.91 -5.63 -0.04
N THR A 362 11.93 -5.33 -0.86
CA THR A 362 12.16 -6.09 -2.07
C THR A 362 12.16 -7.55 -1.70
N PHE A 363 11.43 -8.35 -2.47
CA PHE A 363 11.53 -9.80 -2.48
C PHE A 363 10.44 -10.60 -1.73
N GLY A 364 9.24 -10.04 -1.55
CA GLY A 364 8.10 -10.76 -0.98
C GLY A 364 6.76 -10.57 -1.72
N PRO A 365 5.65 -11.06 -1.15
CA PRO A 365 4.28 -10.76 -1.59
C PRO A 365 3.97 -9.27 -1.81
N SER A 366 4.79 -8.38 -1.23
CA SER A 366 4.80 -6.92 -1.38
C SER A 366 4.96 -6.41 -2.81
N ASP A 367 5.48 -7.20 -3.77
CA ASP A 367 5.63 -6.79 -5.18
C ASP A 367 4.31 -6.30 -5.82
N VAL A 368 3.16 -6.75 -5.31
CA VAL A 368 1.85 -6.34 -5.82
C VAL A 368 1.59 -4.86 -5.61
N ILE A 369 2.10 -4.31 -4.51
CA ILE A 369 1.99 -2.90 -4.15
C ILE A 369 2.72 -2.03 -5.19
N ARG A 370 3.83 -2.50 -5.75
CA ARG A 370 4.62 -1.76 -6.74
C ARG A 370 3.83 -1.42 -8.01
N TYR A 371 2.93 -2.31 -8.42
CA TYR A 371 2.15 -2.16 -9.66
C TYR A 371 0.71 -1.72 -9.41
N ARG A 372 0.33 -1.34 -8.18
CA ARG A 372 -1.06 -1.06 -7.81
C ARG A 372 -1.71 0.05 -8.64
N TRP A 373 -0.92 1.02 -9.12
CA TRP A 373 -1.39 2.11 -9.96
C TRP A 373 -1.74 1.66 -11.39
N LEU A 374 -1.23 0.52 -11.87
CA LEU A 374 -1.65 -0.09 -13.14
C LEU A 374 -2.99 -0.83 -13.03
N HIS A 375 -3.48 -1.05 -11.80
CA HIS A 375 -4.73 -1.77 -11.56
C HIS A 375 -5.92 -1.19 -12.34
N ILE A 376 -5.91 0.14 -12.57
CA ILE A 376 -6.97 0.84 -13.30
C ILE A 376 -6.96 0.59 -14.82
N LEU A 377 -5.88 0.05 -15.37
CA LEU A 377 -5.72 -0.21 -16.80
C LEU A 377 -6.18 -1.60 -17.22
N PHE A 378 -6.20 -2.56 -16.30
CA PHE A 378 -6.60 -3.94 -16.61
C PHE A 378 -7.98 -4.07 -17.23
N PRO A 379 -9.03 -3.39 -16.73
CA PRO A 379 -10.34 -3.43 -17.40
C PRO A 379 -10.26 -2.96 -18.87
N PHE A 380 -9.40 -1.99 -19.19
CA PHE A 380 -9.19 -1.52 -20.55
C PHE A 380 -8.41 -2.52 -21.40
N TYR A 381 -7.38 -3.18 -20.85
CA TYR A 381 -6.66 -4.25 -21.54
C TYR A 381 -7.60 -5.38 -21.93
N PHE A 382 -8.44 -5.84 -20.99
CA PHE A 382 -9.40 -6.89 -21.23
C PHE A 382 -10.48 -6.45 -22.22
N ALA A 383 -10.96 -5.21 -22.12
CA ALA A 383 -11.94 -4.67 -23.05
C ALA A 383 -11.37 -4.59 -24.48
N ALA A 384 -10.15 -4.07 -24.65
CA ALA A 384 -9.51 -3.96 -25.96
C ALA A 384 -9.28 -5.35 -26.60
N ILE A 385 -8.78 -6.34 -25.83
CA ILE A 385 -8.63 -7.71 -26.32
C ILE A 385 -10.00 -8.29 -26.71
N ALA A 386 -11.00 -8.18 -25.82
CA ALA A 386 -12.32 -8.74 -26.06
C ALA A 386 -13.02 -8.13 -27.29
N ILE A 387 -12.90 -6.82 -27.49
CA ILE A 387 -13.44 -6.12 -28.66
C ILE A 387 -12.67 -6.53 -29.92
N GLY A 388 -11.34 -6.53 -29.91
CA GLY A 388 -10.51 -6.93 -31.05
C GLY A 388 -10.81 -8.36 -31.52
N VAL A 389 -10.90 -9.31 -30.58
CA VAL A 389 -11.30 -10.70 -30.85
C VAL A 389 -12.73 -10.74 -31.40
N SER A 390 -13.70 -10.08 -30.75
CA SER A 390 -15.10 -10.07 -31.18
C SER A 390 -15.28 -9.53 -32.60
N VAL A 391 -14.60 -8.41 -32.94
CA VAL A 391 -14.59 -7.84 -34.30
C VAL A 391 -14.01 -8.84 -35.31
N THR A 392 -12.94 -9.54 -34.94
CA THR A 392 -12.29 -10.55 -35.80
C THR A 392 -13.21 -11.74 -36.10
N LEU A 393 -13.96 -12.19 -35.10
CA LEU A 393 -14.87 -13.33 -35.20
C LEU A 393 -16.17 -13.00 -35.94
N THR A 394 -16.68 -11.78 -35.77
CA THR A 394 -17.97 -11.35 -36.35
C THR A 394 -17.84 -10.76 -37.75
N SER A 395 -16.67 -10.22 -38.11
CA SER A 395 -16.46 -9.65 -39.44
C SER A 395 -16.33 -10.72 -40.51
N GLN A 396 -17.17 -10.62 -41.55
CA GLN A 396 -17.11 -11.50 -42.72
C GLN A 396 -15.88 -11.25 -43.60
N HIS A 397 -15.31 -10.04 -43.56
CA HIS A 397 -14.18 -9.64 -44.42
C HIS A 397 -12.80 -10.06 -43.89
N ILE A 398 -12.74 -10.61 -42.68
CA ILE A 398 -11.47 -10.96 -42.03
C ILE A 398 -11.09 -12.39 -42.44
N LYS A 399 -9.87 -12.53 -42.99
CA LYS A 399 -9.30 -13.81 -43.45
C LYS A 399 -9.26 -14.83 -42.31
N ARG A 400 -9.48 -16.12 -42.63
CA ARG A 400 -9.44 -17.24 -41.68
C ARG A 400 -8.17 -17.26 -40.83
N PHE A 401 -7.02 -16.90 -41.42
CA PHE A 401 -5.75 -16.79 -40.70
C PHE A 401 -5.77 -15.78 -39.54
N LYS A 402 -6.32 -14.57 -39.74
CA LYS A 402 -6.46 -13.57 -38.66
C LYS A 402 -7.34 -14.10 -37.52
N ARG A 403 -8.37 -14.91 -37.81
CA ARG A 403 -9.21 -15.55 -36.78
C ARG A 403 -8.41 -16.55 -35.94
N VAL A 404 -7.57 -17.38 -36.57
CA VAL A 404 -6.68 -18.30 -35.85
C VAL A 404 -5.70 -17.52 -34.98
N LEU A 405 -5.11 -16.44 -35.49
CA LEU A 405 -4.18 -15.57 -34.77
C LEU A 405 -4.78 -14.88 -33.53
N VAL A 406 -6.09 -14.74 -33.42
CA VAL A 406 -6.71 -14.19 -32.19
C VAL A 406 -7.24 -15.28 -31.26
N ILE A 407 -7.78 -16.38 -31.81
CA ILE A 407 -8.37 -17.46 -31.00
C ILE A 407 -7.28 -18.24 -30.27
N VAL A 408 -6.20 -18.62 -30.96
CA VAL A 408 -5.14 -19.45 -30.37
C VAL A 408 -4.46 -18.73 -29.19
N PRO A 409 -4.00 -17.47 -29.32
CA PRO A 409 -3.44 -16.75 -28.18
C PRO A 409 -4.46 -16.52 -27.06
N LEU A 410 -5.74 -16.27 -27.38
CA LEU A 410 -6.77 -16.10 -26.35
C LEU A 410 -6.92 -17.38 -25.50
N ILE A 411 -7.06 -18.53 -26.13
CA ILE A 411 -7.17 -19.83 -25.43
C ILE A 411 -5.90 -20.11 -24.63
N PHE A 412 -4.74 -19.87 -25.23
CA PHE A 412 -3.44 -20.02 -24.58
C PHE A 412 -3.36 -19.17 -23.30
N PHE A 413 -3.64 -17.86 -23.37
CA PHE A 413 -3.54 -16.99 -22.21
C PHE A 413 -4.59 -17.27 -21.14
N ILE A 414 -5.83 -17.63 -21.51
CA ILE A 414 -6.83 -18.09 -20.53
C ILE A 414 -6.32 -19.34 -19.80
N SER A 415 -5.73 -20.28 -20.52
CA SER A 415 -5.16 -21.50 -19.92
C SER A 415 -3.99 -21.19 -18.99
N CYS A 416 -3.08 -20.29 -19.40
CA CYS A 416 -2.00 -19.80 -18.55
C CYS A 416 -2.52 -19.09 -17.29
N ASN A 417 -3.58 -18.29 -17.39
CA ASN A 417 -4.20 -17.59 -16.27
C ASN A 417 -4.80 -18.56 -15.26
N VAL A 418 -5.49 -19.60 -15.74
CA VAL A 418 -6.03 -20.67 -14.88
C VAL A 418 -4.89 -21.38 -14.16
N TRP A 419 -3.89 -21.87 -14.90
CA TRP A 419 -2.75 -22.58 -14.32
C TRP A 419 -2.01 -21.74 -13.28
N LYS A 420 -1.71 -20.47 -13.60
CA LYS A 420 -1.03 -19.57 -12.67
C LYS A 420 -1.91 -19.15 -11.49
N SER A 421 -3.24 -19.10 -11.63
CA SER A 421 -4.12 -18.89 -10.49
C SER A 421 -4.01 -20.03 -9.47
N PHE A 422 -3.94 -21.28 -9.93
CA PHE A 422 -3.72 -22.42 -9.03
C PHE A 422 -2.36 -22.37 -8.32
N SER A 423 -1.33 -21.81 -8.96
CA SER A 423 -0.02 -21.62 -8.32
C SER A 423 0.00 -20.57 -7.20
N LEU A 424 -1.10 -19.83 -7.02
CA LEU A 424 -1.29 -18.90 -5.91
C LEU A 424 -2.05 -19.52 -4.74
N TYR A 425 -2.42 -20.80 -4.81
CA TYR A 425 -3.10 -21.49 -3.72
C TYR A 425 -2.08 -22.29 -2.90
N SER A 426 -2.13 -22.12 -1.59
CA SER A 426 -1.39 -22.86 -0.59
C SER A 426 -2.36 -23.39 0.48
N ALA A 427 -2.14 -24.64 0.91
CA ALA A 427 -2.87 -25.19 2.05
C ALA A 427 -2.50 -24.48 3.35
N ASP A 428 -1.27 -23.95 3.45
CA ASP A 428 -0.78 -23.21 4.62
C ASP A 428 -1.49 -21.85 4.80
N ASP A 429 -2.12 -21.34 3.74
CA ASP A 429 -2.91 -20.11 3.78
C ASP A 429 -4.36 -20.34 4.21
N ALA A 430 -4.79 -21.61 4.33
CA ALA A 430 -6.17 -21.96 4.62
C ALA A 430 -6.63 -21.38 5.97
N GLY A 431 -7.54 -20.41 5.92
CA GLY A 431 -8.13 -19.79 7.11
C GLY A 431 -7.27 -18.70 7.77
N THR A 432 -6.04 -18.50 7.29
CA THR A 432 -5.09 -17.48 7.80
C THR A 432 -5.67 -16.06 7.76
N ILE A 433 -6.57 -15.79 6.80
CA ILE A 433 -7.27 -14.51 6.67
C ILE A 433 -8.12 -14.10 7.88
N PHE A 434 -8.62 -15.08 8.65
CA PHE A 434 -9.43 -14.83 9.84
C PHE A 434 -8.58 -14.54 11.09
N LEU A 435 -7.24 -14.65 10.97
CA LEU A 435 -6.32 -14.50 12.10
C LEU A 435 -5.86 -13.06 12.31
N TYR A 436 -6.02 -12.18 11.31
CA TYR A 436 -5.48 -10.82 11.37
C TYR A 436 -6.57 -9.76 11.49
N LYS A 437 -6.28 -8.69 12.26
CA LYS A 437 -7.19 -7.56 12.48
C LYS A 437 -7.39 -6.78 11.18
N GLY A 438 -8.63 -6.40 10.91
CA GLY A 438 -8.97 -5.49 9.81
C GLY A 438 -8.56 -4.03 10.08
N TYR A 439 -8.02 -3.75 11.27
CA TYR A 439 -7.68 -2.41 11.75
C TYR A 439 -6.28 -2.39 12.38
N ASN A 440 -5.55 -1.26 12.30
CA ASN A 440 -4.27 -1.07 12.99
C ASN A 440 -4.09 0.37 13.48
N TYR A 441 -4.25 0.56 14.80
CA TYR A 441 -4.09 1.84 15.46
C TYR A 441 -2.62 2.32 15.54
N ASP A 442 -1.62 1.44 15.50
CA ASP A 442 -0.20 1.83 15.59
C ASP A 442 0.16 2.87 14.52
N GLN A 443 -0.46 2.79 13.34
CA GLN A 443 -0.18 3.70 12.22
C GLN A 443 -0.93 5.04 12.31
N PHE A 444 -2.01 5.14 13.11
CA PHE A 444 -2.79 6.36 13.28
C PHE A 444 -2.39 7.20 14.48
N ALA A 445 -1.69 6.62 15.46
CA ALA A 445 -1.25 7.37 16.64
C ALA A 445 -0.45 8.64 16.27
N PRO A 446 0.54 8.58 15.34
CA PRO A 446 1.23 9.77 14.86
C PRO A 446 0.31 10.75 14.13
N LYS A 447 -0.69 10.26 13.39
CA LYS A 447 -1.63 11.11 12.65
C LYS A 447 -2.56 11.89 13.59
N PHE A 448 -3.06 11.24 14.63
CA PHE A 448 -3.95 11.86 15.60
C PHE A 448 -3.25 12.89 16.48
N LEU A 449 -1.95 12.72 16.73
CA LEU A 449 -1.21 13.53 17.71
C LEU A 449 -0.20 14.51 17.08
N LEU A 450 0.28 14.23 15.86
CA LEU A 450 1.30 15.04 15.16
C LEU A 450 0.85 15.51 13.77
N GLY A 451 -0.31 15.05 13.27
CA GLY A 451 -0.82 15.42 11.95
C GLY A 451 -1.38 16.84 11.86
N ASP A 452 -1.75 17.27 10.65
CA ASP A 452 -2.27 18.63 10.40
C ASP A 452 -3.56 18.96 11.19
N PHE A 453 -4.33 17.93 11.54
CA PHE A 453 -5.56 18.03 12.33
C PHE A 453 -5.36 17.69 13.81
N ALA A 454 -4.12 17.47 14.25
CA ALA A 454 -3.83 17.13 15.63
C ALA A 454 -4.27 18.27 16.59
N PRO A 455 -4.71 17.92 17.81
CA PRO A 455 -5.04 18.91 18.82
C PRO A 455 -3.82 19.76 19.17
N ARG A 456 -3.96 21.09 19.06
CA ARG A 456 -2.92 22.03 19.51
C ARG A 456 -2.83 22.12 21.02
N ASP A 457 -3.92 21.82 21.72
CA ASP A 457 -3.98 21.74 23.17
C ASP A 457 -3.37 20.42 23.65
N ILE A 458 -2.37 20.51 24.54
CA ILE A 458 -1.67 19.35 25.07
C ILE A 458 -2.56 18.50 25.99
N ILE A 459 -3.53 19.10 26.67
CA ILE A 459 -4.45 18.37 27.55
C ILE A 459 -5.37 17.49 26.71
N LYS A 460 -5.88 18.03 25.59
CA LYS A 460 -6.66 17.26 24.63
C LYS A 460 -5.83 16.15 23.97
N ALA A 461 -4.57 16.42 23.62
CA ALA A 461 -3.65 15.41 23.08
C ALA A 461 -3.41 14.26 24.08
N PHE A 462 -3.20 14.60 25.35
CA PHE A 462 -3.04 13.63 26.42
C PHE A 462 -4.31 12.78 26.62
N SER A 463 -5.49 13.41 26.61
CA SER A 463 -6.77 12.71 26.72
C SER A 463 -7.00 11.72 25.56
N ILE A 464 -6.64 12.09 24.32
CA ILE A 464 -6.69 11.15 23.18
C ILE A 464 -5.73 9.98 23.39
N THR A 465 -4.55 10.24 23.94
CA THR A 465 -3.52 9.23 24.22
C THR A 465 -3.96 8.27 25.33
N GLU A 466 -4.59 8.78 26.38
CA GLU A 466 -5.09 7.97 27.50
C GLU A 466 -6.26 7.06 27.06
N ASN A 467 -7.17 7.60 26.24
CA ASN A 467 -8.31 6.87 25.69
C ASN A 467 -7.97 6.01 24.45
N TYR A 468 -6.69 5.89 24.12
CA TYR A 468 -6.24 4.98 23.08
C TYR A 468 -6.44 3.52 23.51
N PRO A 469 -6.75 2.59 22.57
CA PRO A 469 -6.84 1.17 22.88
C PRO A 469 -5.60 0.71 23.64
N GLU A 470 -5.80 0.01 24.76
CA GLU A 470 -4.74 -0.29 25.72
C GLU A 470 -3.55 -1.00 25.07
N GLU A 471 -3.85 -1.97 24.19
CA GLU A 471 -2.85 -2.71 23.40
C GLU A 471 -1.96 -1.80 22.52
N ASN A 472 -2.47 -0.66 22.03
CA ASN A 472 -1.75 0.28 21.17
C ASN A 472 -1.27 1.54 21.91
N ARG A 473 -1.58 1.68 23.21
CA ARG A 473 -1.38 2.92 23.97
C ARG A 473 0.09 3.37 24.03
N GLY A 474 1.03 2.42 24.01
CA GLY A 474 2.47 2.72 23.92
C GLY A 474 2.84 3.52 22.65
N GLU A 475 2.27 3.20 21.48
CA GLU A 475 2.53 3.98 20.25
C GLU A 475 1.92 5.39 20.30
N ALA A 476 0.77 5.53 20.97
CA ALA A 476 0.18 6.84 21.23
C ALA A 476 1.07 7.67 22.16
N PHE A 477 1.63 7.08 23.22
CA PHE A 477 2.57 7.78 24.11
C PHE A 477 3.89 8.14 23.42
N LYS A 478 4.41 7.32 22.49
CA LYS A 478 5.52 7.73 21.62
C LYS A 478 5.18 8.98 20.83
N SER A 479 4.01 9.00 20.20
CA SER A 479 3.58 10.16 19.41
C SER A 479 3.35 11.40 20.29
N PHE A 480 2.79 11.22 21.49
CA PHE A 480 2.63 12.28 22.49
C PHE A 480 3.97 12.83 22.99
N GLY A 481 4.97 11.96 23.20
CA GLY A 481 6.32 12.37 23.55
C GLY A 481 6.98 13.23 22.47
N THR A 482 6.81 12.88 21.20
CA THR A 482 7.26 13.72 20.09
C THR A 482 6.58 15.09 20.12
N LEU A 483 5.27 15.15 20.39
CA LEU A 483 4.52 16.41 20.48
C LEU A 483 5.03 17.31 21.62
N LEU A 484 5.32 16.72 22.79
CA LEU A 484 5.90 17.44 23.93
C LEU A 484 7.25 18.06 23.56
N ALA A 485 8.15 17.25 22.98
CA ALA A 485 9.46 17.72 22.56
C ALA A 485 9.37 18.83 21.52
N GLU A 486 8.49 18.69 20.52
CA GLU A 486 8.27 19.69 19.47
C GLU A 486 7.80 21.03 20.06
N LYS A 487 6.88 21.00 21.03
CA LYS A 487 6.39 22.22 21.69
C LYS A 487 7.46 22.92 22.52
N VAL A 488 8.30 22.16 23.24
CA VAL A 488 9.43 22.72 23.99
C VAL A 488 10.46 23.34 23.05
N ILE A 489 10.85 22.63 22.00
CA ILE A 489 11.83 23.12 21.01
C ILE A 489 11.34 24.39 20.32
N ARG A 490 10.05 24.49 20.02
CA ARG A 490 9.44 25.69 19.43
C ARG A 490 9.21 26.83 20.43
N GLY A 491 9.53 26.67 21.71
CA GLY A 491 9.28 27.67 22.75
C GLY A 491 7.79 27.88 23.07
N VAL A 492 6.91 26.96 22.65
CA VAL A 492 5.47 27.01 22.93
C VAL A 492 5.16 26.49 24.34
N MET A 493 6.05 25.68 24.91
CA MET A 493 5.93 25.06 26.22
C MET A 493 7.25 25.18 26.98
N SER A 494 7.22 25.54 28.27
CA SER A 494 8.42 25.53 29.11
C SER A 494 8.82 24.11 29.49
N MET A 495 10.06 23.94 29.94
CA MET A 495 10.54 22.62 30.38
C MET A 495 9.76 22.11 31.61
N ASP A 496 9.39 23.00 32.53
CA ASP A 496 8.58 22.66 33.71
C ASP A 496 7.15 22.24 33.34
N GLN A 497 6.56 22.88 32.34
CA GLN A 497 5.24 22.48 31.82
C GLN A 497 5.31 21.10 31.16
N MET A 498 6.38 20.83 30.42
CA MET A 498 6.63 19.52 29.83
C MET A 498 6.80 18.46 30.92
N ASP A 499 7.59 18.73 31.95
CA ASP A 499 7.78 17.80 33.07
C ASP A 499 6.48 17.51 33.82
N ALA A 500 5.70 18.56 34.12
CA ALA A 500 4.39 18.40 34.74
C ALA A 500 3.44 17.52 33.91
N MET A 501 3.53 17.58 32.58
CA MET A 501 2.79 16.68 31.70
C MET A 501 3.39 15.27 31.63
N PHE A 502 4.71 15.15 31.61
CA PHE A 502 5.42 13.87 31.62
C PHE A 502 5.16 13.09 32.91
N GLN A 503 5.08 13.76 34.06
CA GLN A 503 4.76 13.12 35.34
C GLN A 503 3.37 12.50 35.37
N LYS A 504 2.42 13.04 34.58
CA LYS A 504 1.08 12.46 34.39
C LYS A 504 1.09 11.21 33.51
N VAL A 505 2.15 10.96 32.73
CA VAL A 505 2.28 9.74 31.93
C VAL A 505 2.39 8.54 32.89
N PRO A 506 1.52 7.52 32.75
CA PRO A 506 1.58 6.34 33.59
C PRO A 506 2.98 5.70 33.55
N PRO A 507 3.53 5.24 34.70
CA PRO A 507 4.91 4.78 34.79
C PRO A 507 5.33 3.79 33.69
N GLN A 508 4.44 2.86 33.34
CA GLN A 508 4.66 1.84 32.31
C GLN A 508 4.83 2.40 30.89
N TYR A 509 4.36 3.61 30.60
CA TYR A 509 4.45 4.26 29.28
C TYR A 509 5.47 5.41 29.24
N ARG A 510 6.17 5.70 30.34
CA ARG A 510 7.19 6.77 30.38
C ARG A 510 8.34 6.50 29.40
N LYS A 511 8.75 5.23 29.27
CA LYS A 511 9.76 4.80 28.28
C LYS A 511 9.33 5.10 26.84
N ASP A 512 8.08 4.82 26.51
CA ASP A 512 7.49 5.12 25.20
C ASP A 512 7.43 6.63 24.95
N CYS A 513 7.07 7.42 25.97
CA CYS A 513 7.04 8.87 25.85
C CYS A 513 8.46 9.45 25.60
N VAL A 514 9.46 9.01 26.35
CA VAL A 514 10.88 9.42 26.12
C VAL A 514 11.38 8.98 24.75
N HIS A 515 11.01 7.78 24.29
CA HIS A 515 11.30 7.31 22.92
C HIS A 515 10.84 8.32 21.87
N GLY A 516 9.60 8.81 22.02
CA GLY A 516 9.03 9.85 21.16
C GLY A 516 9.79 11.17 21.18
N MET A 517 10.22 11.61 22.37
CA MET A 517 11.01 12.83 22.53
C MET A 517 12.36 12.72 21.82
N VAL A 518 13.09 11.62 22.07
CA VAL A 518 14.43 11.38 21.50
C VAL A 518 14.40 11.27 19.98
N ARG A 519 13.34 10.69 19.40
CA ARG A 519 13.19 10.58 17.95
C ARG A 519 13.29 11.93 17.24
N LEU A 520 12.85 13.03 17.88
CA LEU A 520 12.90 14.36 17.29
C LEU A 520 14.34 14.86 17.04
N ALA A 521 15.32 14.37 17.81
CA ALA A 521 16.74 14.67 17.65
C ALA A 521 17.28 14.30 16.25
N GLN A 522 16.66 13.32 15.58
CA GLN A 522 17.00 12.94 14.20
C GLN A 522 16.82 14.10 13.19
N SER A 523 15.88 15.02 13.47
CA SER A 523 15.55 16.12 12.57
C SER A 523 16.27 17.42 12.89
N SER A 524 16.67 17.64 14.15
CA SER A 524 17.42 18.83 14.56
C SER A 524 18.16 18.61 15.88
N GLU A 525 19.37 18.06 15.80
CA GLU A 525 20.20 17.78 16.98
C GLU A 525 20.49 19.04 17.81
N GLN A 526 20.83 20.16 17.15
CA GLN A 526 21.15 21.42 17.82
C GLN A 526 19.98 21.94 18.66
N GLN A 527 18.77 21.87 18.11
CA GLN A 527 17.55 22.29 18.82
C GLN A 527 17.20 21.36 19.99
N PHE A 528 17.60 20.08 19.90
CA PHE A 528 17.34 19.09 20.94
C PHE A 528 18.26 19.20 22.16
N GLN A 529 19.38 19.93 22.09
CA GLN A 529 20.40 19.97 23.16
C GLN A 529 19.87 20.38 24.54
N ALA A 530 18.98 21.37 24.62
CA ALA A 530 18.40 21.79 25.89
C ALA A 530 17.53 20.69 26.51
N LEU A 531 16.73 20.00 25.69
CA LEU A 531 15.89 18.88 26.10
C LEU A 531 16.74 17.66 26.45
N HIS A 532 17.80 17.38 25.69
CA HIS A 532 18.78 16.33 26.01
C HIS A 532 19.40 16.55 27.39
N LYS A 533 19.91 17.76 27.68
CA LYS A 533 20.48 18.10 28.99
C LYS A 533 19.46 17.90 30.11
N TYR A 534 18.22 18.32 29.89
CA TYR A 534 17.14 18.14 30.85
C TYR A 534 16.83 16.66 31.11
N LEU A 535 16.65 15.86 30.06
CA LEU A 535 16.37 14.43 30.16
C LEU A 535 17.56 13.67 30.79
N ALA A 536 18.80 14.08 30.51
CA ALA A 536 20.00 13.50 31.11
C ALA A 536 20.10 13.77 32.61
N GLY A 537 19.60 14.93 33.07
CA GLY A 537 19.57 15.27 34.49
C GLY A 537 18.47 14.55 35.28
N ASN A 538 17.29 14.36 34.66
CA ASN A 538 16.09 13.90 35.38
C ASN A 538 15.71 12.44 35.08
N TYR A 539 15.97 11.95 33.86
CA TYR A 539 15.57 10.63 33.37
C TYR A 539 16.69 9.93 32.58
N PRO A 540 17.94 9.87 33.09
CA PRO A 540 19.09 9.48 32.30
C PRO A 540 19.00 8.07 31.71
N THR A 541 18.56 7.08 32.47
CA THR A 541 18.42 5.69 31.98
C THR A 541 17.42 5.61 30.82
N LEU A 542 16.26 6.27 30.93
CA LEU A 542 15.26 6.30 29.86
C LEU A 542 15.78 7.04 28.62
N LEU A 543 16.54 8.13 28.82
CA LEU A 543 17.16 8.88 27.73
C LEU A 543 18.16 8.01 26.98
N TYR A 544 19.18 7.48 27.67
CA TYR A 544 20.32 6.86 27.02
C TYR A 544 19.99 5.53 26.35
N GLU A 545 19.04 4.76 26.90
CA GLU A 545 18.52 3.58 26.20
C GLU A 545 17.87 3.96 24.85
N ASN A 546 17.01 4.99 24.85
CA ASN A 546 16.37 5.48 23.63
C ASN A 546 17.33 6.25 22.71
N TRP A 547 18.39 6.86 23.25
CA TRP A 547 19.42 7.56 22.48
C TRP A 547 20.14 6.60 21.54
N GLY A 548 20.48 5.41 22.04
CA GLY A 548 21.04 4.32 21.24
C GLY A 548 20.10 3.88 20.11
N SER A 549 18.86 3.50 20.44
CA SER A 549 17.94 2.91 19.44
C SER A 549 17.34 3.92 18.47
N CYS A 550 17.04 5.14 18.94
CA CYS A 550 16.25 6.11 18.20
C CYS A 550 17.08 7.23 17.58
N TYR A 551 18.27 7.52 18.10
CA TYR A 551 19.10 8.59 17.56
C TYR A 551 20.36 8.03 16.91
N LEU A 552 21.29 7.48 17.69
CA LEU A 552 22.56 6.98 17.16
C LEU A 552 22.38 5.88 16.12
N GLY A 553 21.49 4.92 16.38
CA GLY A 553 21.23 3.82 15.45
C GLY A 553 20.71 4.27 14.08
N TYR A 554 19.89 5.34 14.03
CA TYR A 554 19.42 5.89 12.77
C TYR A 554 20.42 6.87 12.13
N LYS A 555 21.13 7.68 12.94
CA LYS A 555 22.22 8.57 12.49
C LYS A 555 23.34 7.77 11.81
N TYR A 556 23.66 6.60 12.34
CA TYR A 556 24.71 5.71 11.86
C TYR A 556 24.17 4.43 11.19
N TYR A 557 22.92 4.43 10.73
CA TYR A 557 22.28 3.23 10.16
C TYR A 557 23.12 2.60 9.05
N GLY A 558 23.68 3.42 8.15
CA GLY A 558 24.54 2.93 7.06
C GLY A 558 25.81 2.20 7.52
N ALA A 559 26.31 2.47 8.73
CA ALA A 559 27.44 1.76 9.34
C ALA A 559 27.02 0.42 9.98
N LEU A 560 25.75 0.28 10.34
CA LEU A 560 25.18 -0.94 10.92
C LEU A 560 24.68 -1.93 9.85
N VAL A 561 24.56 -1.51 8.59
CA VAL A 561 24.04 -2.33 7.49
C VAL A 561 25.00 -3.46 7.11
N ASN A 562 24.50 -4.71 7.07
CA ASN A 562 25.25 -5.87 6.60
C ASN A 562 25.28 -5.92 5.06
N GLN A 563 26.22 -5.17 4.49
CA GLN A 563 26.35 -5.06 3.04
C GLN A 563 26.61 -6.39 2.37
N GLN A 564 27.38 -7.29 2.99
CA GLN A 564 27.72 -8.57 2.38
C GLN A 564 26.48 -9.44 2.18
N ILE A 565 25.65 -9.59 3.21
CA ILE A 565 24.40 -10.36 3.11
C ILE A 565 23.46 -9.71 2.10
N LEU A 566 23.32 -8.38 2.15
CA LEU A 566 22.49 -7.64 1.20
C LEU A 566 22.93 -7.83 -0.25
N PHE A 567 24.23 -7.71 -0.53
CA PHE A 567 24.78 -7.95 -1.86
C PHE A 567 24.58 -9.39 -2.33
N ASN A 568 24.70 -10.35 -1.42
CA ASN A 568 24.53 -11.77 -1.73
C ASN A 568 23.07 -12.15 -1.98
N ALA A 569 22.13 -11.55 -1.25
CA ALA A 569 20.70 -11.81 -1.37
C ALA A 569 20.09 -11.32 -2.70
N MET A 570 20.71 -10.33 -3.36
CA MET A 570 20.18 -9.78 -4.61
C MET A 570 20.56 -10.59 -5.86
N PRO A 571 19.65 -10.67 -6.85
CA PRO A 571 19.97 -11.20 -8.18
C PRO A 571 21.16 -10.47 -8.81
N ALA A 572 22.04 -11.22 -9.48
CA ALA A 572 23.25 -10.66 -10.09
C ALA A 572 22.96 -9.49 -11.06
N SER A 573 21.84 -9.54 -11.77
CA SER A 573 21.37 -8.50 -12.70
C SER A 573 21.04 -7.16 -12.03
N GLU A 574 20.76 -7.15 -10.72
CA GLU A 574 20.32 -5.97 -9.97
C GLU A 574 21.43 -5.38 -9.08
N ARG A 575 22.51 -6.15 -8.84
CA ARG A 575 23.61 -5.74 -7.94
C ARG A 575 24.27 -4.42 -8.36
N TRP A 576 24.35 -4.11 -9.65
CA TRP A 576 24.95 -2.86 -10.14
C TRP A 576 24.10 -1.64 -9.73
N PHE A 577 22.77 -1.73 -9.88
CA PHE A 577 21.84 -0.65 -9.53
C PHE A 577 21.90 -0.41 -8.03
N TYR A 578 21.86 -1.49 -7.26
CA TYR A 578 21.91 -1.40 -5.81
C TYR A 578 23.25 -0.89 -5.30
N ARG A 579 24.37 -1.24 -5.94
CA ARG A 579 25.67 -0.64 -5.61
C ARG A 579 25.63 0.88 -5.78
N ASN A 580 25.06 1.37 -6.89
CA ASN A 580 24.94 2.80 -7.13
C ASN A 580 23.95 3.47 -6.16
N PHE A 581 22.82 2.81 -5.87
CA PHE A 581 21.85 3.28 -4.88
C PHE A 581 22.49 3.35 -3.49
N LEU A 582 23.14 2.29 -3.01
CA LEU A 582 23.82 2.30 -1.71
C LEU A 582 24.93 3.32 -1.66
N ASN A 583 25.69 3.51 -2.73
CA ASN A 583 26.74 4.54 -2.75
C ASN A 583 26.13 5.94 -2.67
N LYS A 584 25.00 6.17 -3.35
CA LYS A 584 24.29 7.45 -3.28
C LYS A 584 23.56 7.66 -1.96
N PHE A 585 22.91 6.63 -1.43
CA PHE A 585 22.28 6.60 -0.12
C PHE A 585 23.32 6.82 0.98
N LYS A 586 24.49 6.19 0.85
CA LYS A 586 25.65 6.52 1.65
C LYS A 586 25.98 7.98 1.47
N GLN A 587 26.26 8.50 0.28
CA GLN A 587 26.55 9.93 0.07
C GLN A 587 25.53 10.85 0.77
N GLU A 588 24.24 10.63 0.55
CA GLU A 588 23.12 11.41 1.14
C GLU A 588 23.03 11.29 2.67
N ILE A 589 23.42 10.16 3.27
CA ILE A 589 23.50 9.97 4.73
C ILE A 589 24.90 10.32 5.29
N SER A 590 25.94 10.26 4.45
CA SER A 590 27.36 10.30 4.79
C SER A 590 27.96 11.70 4.72
N ASP A 591 27.22 12.66 4.16
CA ASP A 591 27.52 14.08 4.40
C ASP A 591 27.44 14.44 5.90
N ILE A 592 26.94 13.53 6.76
CA ILE A 592 26.81 13.76 8.20
C ILE A 592 27.94 13.09 9.03
N HIS A 593 28.15 11.77 9.16
CA HIS A 593 29.31 11.25 9.92
C HIS A 593 29.75 9.83 9.49
N THR A 594 31.04 9.66 9.20
CA THR A 594 31.57 8.46 8.54
C THR A 594 32.05 7.38 9.52
N GLY A 595 31.47 6.18 9.36
CA GLY A 595 32.06 4.91 9.80
C GLY A 595 31.77 4.48 11.24
N SER A 596 32.01 3.19 11.50
CA SER A 596 31.92 2.59 12.84
C SER A 596 32.74 3.35 13.88
N SER A 597 33.87 3.94 13.49
CA SER A 597 34.71 4.77 14.36
C SER A 597 34.00 6.03 14.88
N ALA A 598 33.20 6.71 14.05
CA ALA A 598 32.44 7.88 14.48
C ALA A 598 31.34 7.50 15.48
N LEU A 599 30.62 6.40 15.22
CA LEU A 599 29.64 5.86 16.17
C LEU A 599 30.30 5.49 17.51
N LEU A 600 31.43 4.79 17.48
CA LEU A 600 32.20 4.45 18.70
C LEU A 600 32.65 5.71 19.46
N LYS A 601 33.05 6.77 18.75
CA LYS A 601 33.40 8.05 19.37
C LYS A 601 32.21 8.68 20.10
N GLU A 602 31.01 8.67 19.52
CA GLU A 602 29.81 9.19 20.19
C GLU A 602 29.36 8.34 21.38
N ILE A 603 29.51 7.01 21.29
CA ILE A 603 29.29 6.12 22.44
C ILE A 603 30.28 6.46 23.56
N ASN A 604 31.57 6.62 23.25
CA ASN A 604 32.59 6.97 24.23
C ASN A 604 32.40 8.36 24.84
N ALA A 605 31.74 9.28 24.13
CA ALA A 605 31.38 10.61 24.62
C ALA A 605 30.18 10.58 25.58
N THR A 606 29.42 9.49 25.63
CA THR A 606 28.35 9.28 26.61
C THR A 606 28.97 9.06 28.00
N PRO A 607 28.38 9.60 29.10
CA PRO A 607 28.86 9.32 30.44
C PRO A 607 29.00 7.81 30.68
N SER A 608 30.15 7.40 31.25
CA SER A 608 30.56 5.99 31.33
C SER A 608 29.50 5.07 31.94
N MET A 609 28.77 5.56 32.96
CA MET A 609 27.70 4.81 33.62
C MET A 609 26.48 4.49 32.74
N TYR A 610 26.29 5.20 31.62
CA TYR A 610 25.16 5.01 30.69
C TYR A 610 25.58 4.46 29.31
N GLN A 611 26.87 4.21 29.08
CA GLN A 611 27.36 3.63 27.83
C GLN A 611 26.70 2.27 27.54
N ALA A 612 26.49 1.45 28.58
CA ALA A 612 25.78 0.18 28.45
C ALA A 612 24.32 0.36 28.00
N ASP A 613 23.62 1.41 28.45
CA ASP A 613 22.25 1.69 28.04
C ASP A 613 22.19 2.11 26.56
N VAL A 614 23.11 2.97 26.12
CA VAL A 614 23.22 3.37 24.70
C VAL A 614 23.51 2.15 23.82
N VAL A 615 24.47 1.32 24.21
CA VAL A 615 24.86 0.12 23.45
C VAL A 615 23.73 -0.91 23.42
N ARG A 616 22.98 -1.07 24.52
CA ARG A 616 21.75 -1.88 24.56
C ARG A 616 20.69 -1.33 23.61
N GLY A 617 20.50 -0.02 23.55
CA GLY A 617 19.62 0.63 22.59
C GLY A 617 19.98 0.33 21.13
N LEU A 618 21.27 0.39 20.78
CA LEU A 618 21.77 0.03 19.44
C LEU A 618 21.46 -1.44 19.10
N GLY A 619 21.74 -2.36 20.03
CA GLY A 619 21.38 -3.76 19.87
C GLY A 619 19.87 -3.96 19.66
N LYS A 620 19.04 -3.21 20.39
CA LYS A 620 17.58 -3.25 20.25
C LYS A 620 17.10 -2.85 18.87
N LEU A 621 17.69 -1.82 18.25
CA LEU A 621 17.40 -1.47 16.86
C LEU A 621 17.73 -2.64 15.92
N ILE A 622 18.93 -3.22 16.06
CA ILE A 622 19.39 -4.33 15.21
C ILE A 622 18.48 -5.55 15.32
N GLY A 623 18.19 -6.02 16.54
CA GLY A 623 17.27 -7.14 16.75
C GLY A 623 15.85 -6.84 16.25
N SER A 624 15.37 -5.59 16.38
CA SER A 624 14.05 -5.21 15.89
C SER A 624 13.97 -5.30 14.37
N GLU A 625 14.97 -4.78 13.66
CA GLU A 625 15.06 -4.76 12.19
C GLU A 625 15.27 -6.18 11.63
N MET A 626 16.02 -7.04 12.34
CA MET A 626 16.22 -8.44 11.94
C MET A 626 14.93 -9.26 11.90
N LEU A 627 13.98 -9.03 12.81
CA LEU A 627 12.71 -9.76 12.79
C LEU A 627 11.73 -9.23 11.72
N PHE A 628 11.96 -8.03 11.18
CA PHE A 628 11.27 -7.55 9.98
C PHE A 628 11.82 -8.16 8.69
N ASP A 629 12.88 -8.95 8.75
CA ASP A 629 13.42 -9.67 7.60
C ASP A 629 12.40 -10.68 7.05
N THR A 630 12.13 -10.57 5.76
CA THR A 630 11.30 -11.51 5.01
C THR A 630 12.07 -12.75 4.55
N MET A 631 13.41 -12.68 4.52
CA MET A 631 14.32 -13.75 4.15
C MET A 631 14.63 -14.70 5.32
N ASN A 632 14.20 -14.37 6.54
CA ASN A 632 14.49 -15.12 7.76
C ASN A 632 15.99 -15.46 7.90
N THR A 633 16.86 -14.53 7.54
CA THR A 633 18.32 -14.67 7.52
C THR A 633 18.91 -13.90 8.70
N PRO A 634 19.84 -14.50 9.48
CA PRO A 634 20.54 -13.75 10.52
C PRO A 634 21.32 -12.58 9.90
N ASP A 635 21.51 -11.51 10.67
CA ASP A 635 22.24 -10.31 10.28
C ASP A 635 21.69 -9.55 9.05
N TYR A 636 20.42 -9.76 8.69
CA TYR A 636 19.73 -8.98 7.67
C TYR A 636 18.69 -8.05 8.30
N PRO A 637 18.59 -6.76 7.92
CA PRO A 637 19.54 -6.02 7.08
C PRO A 637 20.72 -5.45 7.87
N LEU A 638 20.71 -5.56 9.21
CA LEU A 638 21.72 -4.99 10.10
C LEU A 638 22.63 -6.07 10.69
N ASP A 639 23.91 -5.75 10.83
CA ASP A 639 24.98 -6.66 11.24
C ASP A 639 25.06 -6.80 12.77
N SER A 640 24.66 -7.96 13.30
CA SER A 640 24.81 -8.23 14.75
C SER A 640 26.26 -8.42 15.18
N ASN A 641 27.19 -8.69 14.25
CA ASN A 641 28.62 -8.79 14.57
C ASN A 641 29.23 -7.45 14.92
N PHE A 642 28.50 -6.34 14.73
CA PHE A 642 28.91 -5.03 15.25
C PHE A 642 29.19 -5.07 16.77
N GLY A 643 28.50 -5.95 17.50
CA GLY A 643 28.70 -6.18 18.93
C GLY A 643 30.10 -6.65 19.31
N GLU A 644 30.82 -7.29 18.39
CA GLU A 644 32.18 -7.80 18.61
C GLU A 644 33.24 -6.69 18.71
N ASN A 645 32.88 -5.45 18.34
CA ASN A 645 33.73 -4.28 18.52
C ASN A 645 33.73 -3.76 19.97
N PHE A 646 32.86 -4.29 20.84
CA PHE A 646 32.75 -3.88 22.24
C PHE A 646 33.48 -4.86 23.18
N LEU A 647 34.07 -4.31 24.24
CA LEU A 647 34.56 -5.11 25.36
C LEU A 647 33.42 -5.38 26.36
N THR A 648 33.53 -6.43 27.16
CA THR A 648 32.64 -6.66 28.31
C THR A 648 32.80 -5.50 29.32
N PRO A 649 31.72 -4.89 29.85
CA PRO A 649 30.30 -5.33 29.81
C PRO A 649 29.45 -4.77 28.66
N LEU A 650 29.99 -3.87 27.83
CA LEU A 650 29.23 -3.25 26.73
C LEU A 650 28.78 -4.28 25.69
N LYS A 651 29.61 -5.29 25.41
CA LYS A 651 29.26 -6.41 24.54
C LYS A 651 28.00 -7.15 25.03
N GLU A 652 27.94 -7.50 26.32
CA GLU A 652 26.76 -8.15 26.89
C GLU A 652 25.52 -7.25 26.79
N ALA A 653 25.66 -5.96 27.06
CA ALA A 653 24.57 -5.00 26.94
C ALA A 653 24.04 -4.90 25.50
N PHE A 654 24.93 -4.92 24.50
CA PHE A 654 24.55 -4.93 23.08
C PHE A 654 23.68 -6.14 22.72
N TYR A 655 24.13 -7.34 23.10
CA TYR A 655 23.42 -8.59 22.80
C TYR A 655 22.13 -8.74 23.61
N GLN A 656 22.08 -8.21 24.85
CA GLN A 656 20.83 -8.03 25.59
C GLN A 656 19.87 -7.11 24.81
N GLY A 657 20.40 -6.04 24.22
CA GLY A 657 19.67 -5.17 23.31
C GLY A 657 19.03 -5.95 22.16
N ILE A 658 19.80 -6.77 21.45
CA ILE A 658 19.30 -7.60 20.33
C ILE A 658 18.11 -8.46 20.75
N GLY A 659 18.21 -9.16 21.89
CA GLY A 659 17.09 -9.93 22.45
C GLY A 659 15.85 -9.06 22.69
N GLY A 660 16.03 -7.89 23.31
CA GLY A 660 14.94 -6.93 23.52
C GLY A 660 14.35 -6.39 22.21
N GLY A 661 15.16 -6.29 21.15
CA GLY A 661 14.72 -5.92 19.81
C GLY A 661 13.77 -6.97 19.21
N PHE A 662 14.16 -8.24 19.28
CA PHE A 662 13.31 -9.34 18.85
C PHE A 662 11.97 -9.38 19.58
N ALA A 663 11.99 -9.30 20.92
CA ALA A 663 10.78 -9.25 21.73
C ALA A 663 9.88 -8.05 21.38
N SER A 664 10.48 -6.87 21.20
CA SER A 664 9.77 -5.65 20.81
C SER A 664 9.02 -5.82 19.48
N THR A 665 9.68 -6.36 18.45
CA THR A 665 9.07 -6.59 17.14
C THR A 665 8.03 -7.72 17.18
N LEU A 666 8.27 -8.79 17.95
CA LEU A 666 7.31 -9.88 18.14
C LEU A 666 6.00 -9.38 18.76
N CYS A 667 6.08 -8.56 19.81
CA CYS A 667 4.92 -7.90 20.41
C CYS A 667 4.16 -7.05 19.39
N ARG A 668 4.86 -6.32 18.52
CA ARG A 668 4.24 -5.54 17.44
C ARG A 668 3.50 -6.43 16.45
N PHE A 669 4.05 -7.60 16.09
CA PHE A 669 3.35 -8.58 15.26
C PHE A 669 2.08 -9.09 15.93
N TRP A 670 2.14 -9.46 17.21
CA TRP A 670 0.98 -9.96 17.94
C TRP A 670 -0.14 -8.93 18.07
N ARG A 671 0.17 -7.63 18.18
CA ARG A 671 -0.87 -6.57 18.21
C ARG A 671 -1.70 -6.51 16.93
N MET A 672 -1.15 -6.94 15.80
CA MET A 672 -1.83 -6.97 14.50
C MET A 672 -2.73 -8.21 14.30
N GLN A 673 -2.61 -9.21 15.18
CA GLN A 673 -3.43 -10.42 15.15
C GLN A 673 -4.79 -10.18 15.82
N GLN A 674 -5.85 -10.79 15.29
CA GLN A 674 -7.10 -10.96 16.01
C GLN A 674 -6.89 -12.04 17.06
N LEU A 675 -6.65 -11.63 18.29
CA LEU A 675 -6.47 -12.58 19.39
C LEU A 675 -7.84 -12.86 20.00
N PRO A 676 -8.31 -14.11 20.01
CA PRO A 676 -9.48 -14.46 20.81
C PRO A 676 -9.13 -14.25 22.28
N GLU A 677 -10.15 -14.01 23.11
CA GLU A 677 -9.98 -13.97 24.57
C GLU A 677 -9.43 -15.30 25.12
N ASN A 678 -9.64 -16.42 24.39
CA ASN A 678 -9.10 -17.74 24.72
C ASN A 678 -7.94 -18.15 23.78
N PRO A 679 -6.67 -18.16 24.26
CA PRO A 679 -5.50 -18.53 23.47
C PRO A 679 -5.40 -20.03 23.14
N ASP A 680 -6.23 -20.89 23.76
CA ASP A 680 -6.17 -22.35 23.57
C ASP A 680 -6.80 -22.82 22.25
N VAL A 681 -7.29 -21.90 21.40
CA VAL A 681 -7.85 -22.24 20.09
C VAL A 681 -6.70 -22.61 19.12
N PRO A 682 -6.66 -23.84 18.57
CA PRO A 682 -5.47 -24.40 17.90
C PRO A 682 -4.88 -23.55 16.76
N LEU A 683 -5.74 -22.91 15.96
CA LEU A 683 -5.31 -22.11 14.82
C LEU A 683 -4.49 -20.87 15.24
N TYR A 684 -4.77 -20.30 16.41
CA TYR A 684 -4.07 -19.12 16.92
C TYR A 684 -2.73 -19.49 17.56
N ALA A 685 -2.69 -20.60 18.29
CA ALA A 685 -1.45 -21.14 18.84
C ALA A 685 -0.42 -21.34 17.71
N GLN A 686 -0.86 -21.85 16.55
CA GLN A 686 0.00 -22.05 15.39
C GLN A 686 0.63 -20.74 14.86
N THR A 687 -0.11 -19.62 14.78
CA THR A 687 0.45 -18.35 14.30
C THR A 687 1.37 -17.70 15.33
N LEU A 688 1.01 -17.76 16.61
CA LEU A 688 1.91 -17.30 17.69
C LEU A 688 3.19 -18.13 17.70
N ASP A 689 3.09 -19.45 17.52
CA ASP A 689 4.19 -20.39 17.43
C ASP A 689 5.07 -20.15 16.20
N LEU A 690 4.48 -19.76 15.06
CA LEU A 690 5.24 -19.45 13.86
C LEU A 690 6.15 -18.24 14.07
N GLU A 691 5.60 -17.13 14.58
CA GLU A 691 6.39 -15.91 14.83
C GLU A 691 7.39 -16.08 15.98
N TRP A 692 7.00 -16.83 17.02
CA TRP A 692 7.88 -17.23 18.10
C TRP A 692 9.03 -18.10 17.60
N GLY A 693 8.72 -19.15 16.83
CA GLY A 693 9.69 -20.09 16.25
C GLY A 693 10.65 -19.38 15.31
N ARG A 694 10.16 -18.44 14.50
CA ARG A 694 11.00 -17.57 13.66
C ARG A 694 11.99 -16.76 14.50
N CYS A 695 11.51 -16.14 15.58
CA CYS A 695 12.35 -15.39 16.50
C CYS A 695 13.42 -16.29 17.16
N VAL A 696 13.03 -17.46 17.66
CA VAL A 696 13.93 -18.45 18.25
C VAL A 696 14.99 -18.91 17.25
N ALA A 697 14.60 -19.20 16.01
CA ALA A 697 15.51 -19.63 14.96
C ALA A 697 16.52 -18.53 14.55
N LEU A 698 16.15 -17.25 14.63
CA LEU A 698 17.09 -16.15 14.44
C LEU A 698 18.04 -16.02 15.62
N MET A 699 17.53 -16.11 16.86
CA MET A 699 18.37 -16.09 18.06
C MET A 699 19.42 -17.21 18.02
N SER A 700 19.02 -18.45 17.70
CA SER A 700 19.91 -19.61 17.67
C SER A 700 21.03 -19.54 16.62
N ARG A 701 20.93 -18.60 15.67
CA ARG A 701 21.96 -18.35 14.64
C ARG A 701 22.93 -17.24 15.02
N LEU A 702 22.70 -16.53 16.12
CA LEU A 702 23.61 -15.52 16.66
C LEU A 702 24.80 -16.19 17.38
N PRO A 703 25.92 -15.47 17.61
CA PRO A 703 27.10 -16.05 18.24
C PRO A 703 26.78 -16.71 19.61
N PRO A 704 27.09 -18.01 19.80
CA PRO A 704 26.58 -18.79 20.94
C PRO A 704 27.07 -18.28 22.29
N GLY A 705 28.28 -17.70 22.35
CA GLY A 705 28.83 -17.11 23.58
C GLY A 705 28.00 -15.92 24.13
N ASN A 706 27.15 -15.31 23.30
CA ASN A 706 26.32 -14.18 23.70
C ASN A 706 24.86 -14.57 23.99
N MET A 707 24.50 -15.86 23.83
CA MET A 707 23.14 -16.37 24.00
C MET A 707 22.51 -16.02 25.36
N PRO A 708 23.22 -16.14 26.51
CA PRO A 708 22.63 -15.79 27.81
C PRO A 708 22.19 -14.32 27.88
N ALA A 709 22.94 -13.40 27.27
CA ALA A 709 22.59 -11.98 27.23
C ALA A 709 21.36 -11.74 26.35
N ILE A 710 21.31 -12.38 25.17
CA ILE A 710 20.17 -12.30 24.24
C ILE A 710 18.89 -12.79 24.92
N LYS A 711 18.91 -13.97 25.54
CA LYS A 711 17.76 -14.54 26.25
C LYS A 711 17.27 -13.63 27.38
N ARG A 712 18.21 -13.09 28.17
CA ARG A 712 17.88 -12.13 29.24
C ARG A 712 17.15 -10.92 28.69
N GLY A 713 17.69 -10.29 27.64
CA GLY A 713 17.08 -9.11 27.05
C GLY A 713 15.71 -9.39 26.40
N PHE A 714 15.56 -10.54 25.76
CA PHE A 714 14.28 -10.99 25.21
C PHE A 714 13.23 -11.15 26.31
N LYS A 715 13.59 -11.81 27.41
CA LYS A 715 12.73 -12.01 28.59
C LYS A 715 12.36 -10.69 29.25
N ASP A 716 13.35 -9.84 29.53
CA ASP A 716 13.16 -8.55 30.19
C ASP A 716 12.17 -7.66 29.41
N GLU A 717 12.31 -7.60 28.08
CA GLU A 717 11.42 -6.79 27.25
C GLU A 717 10.00 -7.37 27.19
N LEU A 718 9.82 -8.69 27.13
CA LEU A 718 8.49 -9.31 27.17
C LEU A 718 7.77 -9.05 28.49
N LEU A 719 8.50 -9.16 29.62
CA LEU A 719 7.94 -8.94 30.96
C LEU A 719 7.67 -7.46 31.24
N ALA A 720 8.45 -6.55 30.67
CA ALA A 720 8.27 -5.11 30.85
C ALA A 720 7.06 -4.56 30.05
N ARG A 721 6.60 -5.27 29.02
CA ARG A 721 5.51 -4.80 28.17
C ARG A 721 4.15 -5.16 28.74
N HIS A 722 3.22 -4.23 28.57
CA HIS A 722 1.81 -4.54 28.74
C HIS A 722 1.33 -5.38 27.55
N LEU A 723 0.97 -6.64 27.82
CA LEU A 723 0.48 -7.59 26.83
C LEU A 723 -0.97 -7.96 27.15
N PRO A 724 -1.85 -8.08 26.13
CA PRO A 724 -3.17 -8.65 26.29
C PRO A 724 -3.12 -10.00 27.03
N ALA A 725 -4.10 -10.28 27.88
CA ALA A 725 -4.09 -11.45 28.77
C ALA A 725 -3.83 -12.77 28.04
N GLY A 726 -4.40 -12.97 26.85
CA GLY A 726 -4.17 -14.16 26.02
C GLY A 726 -2.70 -14.31 25.58
N ILE A 727 -2.07 -13.23 25.11
CA ILE A 727 -0.64 -13.23 24.76
C ILE A 727 0.20 -13.44 26.01
N LYS A 728 -0.13 -12.78 27.12
CA LYS A 728 0.62 -12.92 28.37
C LYS A 728 0.65 -14.38 28.84
N ARG A 729 -0.50 -15.05 28.85
CA ARG A 729 -0.60 -16.49 29.15
C ARG A 729 0.24 -17.33 28.19
N TYR A 730 0.21 -17.04 26.88
CA TYR A 730 1.05 -17.71 25.90
C TYR A 730 2.54 -17.51 26.19
N VAL A 731 2.97 -16.28 26.48
CA VAL A 731 4.35 -15.95 26.86
C VAL A 731 4.77 -16.70 28.13
N ASP A 732 3.93 -16.71 29.16
CA ASP A 732 4.21 -17.40 30.43
C ASP A 732 4.44 -18.92 30.22
N ILE A 733 3.71 -19.53 29.27
CA ILE A 733 3.89 -20.94 28.90
C ILE A 733 5.17 -21.15 28.09
N LYS A 734 5.49 -20.26 27.13
CA LYS A 734 6.59 -20.47 26.17
C LYS A 734 7.96 -20.01 26.69
N LEU A 735 7.99 -19.02 27.56
CA LEU A 735 9.21 -18.42 28.07
C LEU A 735 10.16 -19.42 28.77
N PRO A 736 9.69 -20.42 29.56
CA PRO A 736 10.56 -21.46 30.12
C PRO A 736 11.31 -22.28 29.06
N PHE A 737 10.75 -22.45 27.86
CA PHE A 737 11.38 -23.21 26.78
C PHE A 737 12.56 -22.47 26.14
N ILE A 738 12.67 -21.15 26.32
CA ILE A 738 13.84 -20.39 25.85
C ILE A 738 15.09 -20.77 26.62
N GLU A 739 14.96 -21.08 27.91
CA GLU A 739 16.09 -21.53 28.73
C GLU A 739 16.65 -22.87 28.20
N LEU A 740 15.78 -23.73 27.65
CA LEU A 740 16.17 -25.03 27.07
C LEU A 740 16.94 -24.92 25.75
N LEU A 741 17.00 -23.74 25.11
CA LEU A 741 17.76 -23.56 23.86
C LEU A 741 19.26 -23.79 24.01
N ASP A 742 19.82 -23.79 25.23
CA ASP A 742 21.25 -24.10 25.43
C ASP A 742 21.55 -25.61 25.38
N SER A 743 20.51 -26.45 25.39
CA SER A 743 20.61 -27.92 25.40
C SER A 743 20.44 -28.57 24.02
N ILE A 744 20.17 -27.77 22.99
CA ILE A 744 19.91 -28.17 21.59
C ILE A 744 21.02 -27.59 20.73
#